data_AF-A0A8I1IVR0-F1
#
_entry.id   AF-A0A8I1IVR0-F1
#
_cell.length_a   1.000
_cell.length_b   1.000
_cell.length_c   1.000
_cell.angle_alpha   90.00
_cell.angle_beta   90.00
_cell.angle_gamma   90.00
#
_symmetry.space_group_name_H-M   'P 1'
#
loop_
_entity.id
_entity.type
_entity.pdbx_description
1 polymer ?
#
loop_
_entity_poly.entity_id
_entity_poly.type
_entity_poly.pdbx_seq_one_letter_code
_entity_poly.pdbx_strand_id
1 'polypeptide(L)'
;MGLAGTVLTYGNIKVNAPYEIIRLLDFELTQKINEHGKVYITALIPDEDHAKYDGLAHDEDVLEVYEMDEDRGTVSIFKGIVTNIRIAFKNGVYHMYIEAASFTYLMDQQRKNRSFQNGKLTYYQLFRELIDAYPHGDFIDLTDSNQKLDGFTIQYGESDWEFLKRMASHLQTGLIAEITSVFPRLWLGASKEQVKGELRSINFSLQKTKSGPRYTYAEVEDTKRFELGDVVVFRRKHWVIDQIHAEMKQGIMTYDYVLVPEEGIPREVIHNQFIKGTSIEGKVIDLNSENESVKLHLSVDSMQSKVEGCWFSYPTMYTGDGIGWHCMPELGDHVHLYFPSNKEKEARVVQSLRKRDYKGDEISQPSRKLFHTKTQKVARFDDKELALSTQKDKILVRLNPASGIHVYSHHDLTFHADTDLVLHGKKVQMTATREISLTCKTSYIRTDGALHIKASKFMKNQVPDAELKAYKSLIQELKGKGYPQWVQNLLLQFKTDYYKAVAAGDKKGAKEAAAKAKQLRQQVAEIDRMPAWARAQMHEYTSQWWEAHGANDKAKQKQMHLLANQLRDNVLINELIRGHSAKSYLDANRLEELSGQYSDAAHKLTAADQKAIAKEAAALRSKYGVNSLLARDNLNKLAKKYPDSFSYKLPTTGDWDKELNAALHDFAKKYGLENKGYGRDVLAVYLHQVANGILPWPKVSKAATPTIPATTTTKTEPGKKPPTTPEKPQKEEPKPLDPEDYKDGLVAVKTIENYIGSKGIKGNQARALYRINDYTNNSIIQKKLSSNRKAPLVFFFEGDGSYSHKQLDHPEGRYGAMAIVVIDGEIKYTSKNASTLPDYESKDKTVKDGVYEFLGGRHRHTYPALRIRNGGIVPATKGSQKKDCTADGINIHKGNNNDTVGRATSTGCITVHKDEYVRFLISVGVIEDSLGNHPNDIKGLAILDRKDRTK
;
A
#
# COMPACT_ATOMS: atom_id res chain seq x y z
N MET A 1 -22.18 9.95 -64.83
CA MET A 1 -22.28 8.95 -65.91
C MET A 1 -20.87 8.60 -66.38
N GLY A 2 -20.29 7.49 -65.91
CA GLY A 2 -18.92 7.12 -66.29
C GLY A 2 -18.81 6.70 -67.76
N LEU A 3 -17.80 7.22 -68.46
CA LEU A 3 -17.49 7.02 -69.88
C LEU A 3 -17.36 5.54 -70.30
N ALA A 4 -17.35 5.31 -71.62
CA ALA A 4 -16.88 4.08 -72.23
C ALA A 4 -15.96 4.43 -73.41
N GLY A 5 -14.71 3.98 -73.37
CA GLY A 5 -13.80 3.99 -74.53
C GLY A 5 -12.56 4.89 -74.43
N THR A 6 -12.64 6.06 -73.78
CA THR A 6 -11.49 6.98 -73.72
C THR A 6 -10.41 6.47 -72.74
N VAL A 7 -9.21 6.21 -73.24
CA VAL A 7 -8.05 5.82 -72.41
C VAL A 7 -7.28 7.07 -72.03
N LEU A 8 -7.26 7.41 -70.73
CA LEU A 8 -6.56 8.58 -70.22
C LEU A 8 -5.04 8.37 -70.20
N THR A 9 -4.29 9.36 -70.68
CA THR A 9 -2.83 9.38 -70.74
C THR A 9 -2.27 10.66 -70.12
N TYR A 10 -0.94 10.78 -69.98
CA TYR A 10 -0.28 12.02 -69.54
C TYR A 10 -0.71 13.28 -70.32
N GLY A 11 -1.06 13.16 -71.61
CA GLY A 11 -1.51 14.30 -72.42
C GLY A 11 -2.90 14.83 -72.02
N ASN A 12 -3.70 14.02 -71.33
CA ASN A 12 -5.03 14.39 -70.85
C ASN A 12 -5.00 15.05 -69.46
N ILE A 13 -3.87 15.03 -68.75
CA ILE A 13 -3.77 15.53 -67.38
C ILE A 13 -3.15 16.93 -67.39
N LYS A 14 -3.90 17.93 -66.93
CA LYS A 14 -3.40 19.28 -66.68
C LYS A 14 -3.27 19.53 -65.18
N VAL A 15 -2.09 19.93 -64.75
CA VAL A 15 -1.83 20.40 -63.38
C VAL A 15 -1.85 21.93 -63.39
N ASN A 16 -2.56 22.52 -62.43
CA ASN A 16 -2.52 23.94 -62.12
C ASN A 16 -1.91 24.10 -60.72
N ALA A 17 -0.83 24.87 -60.63
CA ALA A 17 -0.02 25.04 -59.42
C ALA A 17 0.67 26.42 -59.49
N PRO A 18 1.14 26.97 -58.35
CA PRO A 18 1.91 28.22 -58.33
C PRO A 18 3.35 28.10 -58.92
N TYR A 19 3.71 26.96 -59.50
CA TYR A 19 5.02 26.70 -60.13
C TYR A 19 4.84 26.21 -61.57
N GLU A 20 5.75 26.60 -62.46
CA GLU A 20 5.72 26.15 -63.85
C GLU A 20 6.12 24.68 -63.98
N ILE A 21 5.23 23.87 -64.57
CA ILE A 21 5.46 22.45 -64.88
C ILE A 21 5.64 22.31 -66.38
N ILE A 22 6.85 21.98 -66.81
CA ILE A 22 7.17 21.70 -68.23
C ILE A 22 6.50 20.39 -68.66
N ARG A 23 6.57 19.36 -67.80
CA ARG A 23 6.07 18.02 -68.12
C ARG A 23 5.75 17.22 -66.86
N LEU A 24 4.57 16.63 -66.83
CA LEU A 24 4.21 15.58 -65.87
C LEU A 24 4.97 14.29 -66.21
N LEU A 25 5.66 13.71 -65.23
CA LEU A 25 6.43 12.47 -65.35
C LEU A 25 5.75 11.28 -64.65
N ASP A 26 5.03 11.55 -63.56
CA ASP A 26 4.32 10.56 -62.76
C ASP A 26 3.15 11.21 -62.00
N PHE A 27 2.09 10.45 -61.76
CA PHE A 27 0.89 10.88 -61.03
C PHE A 27 0.27 9.70 -60.26
N GLU A 28 0.04 9.91 -58.98
CA GLU A 28 -0.75 9.04 -58.11
C GLU A 28 -1.89 9.84 -57.46
N LEU A 29 -3.10 9.27 -57.39
CA LEU A 29 -4.22 9.75 -56.57
C LEU A 29 -4.73 8.61 -55.68
N THR A 30 -4.57 8.77 -54.37
CA THR A 30 -5.08 7.82 -53.36
C THR A 30 -6.25 8.43 -52.58
N GLN A 31 -7.38 7.73 -52.52
CA GLN A 31 -8.58 8.07 -51.76
C GLN A 31 -9.01 6.88 -50.88
N LYS A 32 -9.57 7.17 -49.69
CA LYS A 32 -10.03 6.13 -48.76
C LYS A 32 -11.09 6.68 -47.79
N ILE A 33 -12.12 5.89 -47.49
CA ILE A 33 -13.12 6.27 -46.49
C ILE A 33 -12.42 6.43 -45.13
N ASN A 34 -12.74 7.53 -44.43
CA ASN A 34 -12.08 8.02 -43.21
C ASN A 34 -10.66 8.60 -43.40
N GLU A 35 -10.21 8.87 -44.64
CA GLU A 35 -8.96 9.58 -44.90
C GLU A 35 -9.15 10.76 -45.86
N HIS A 36 -8.18 11.67 -45.90
CA HIS A 36 -8.13 12.72 -46.91
C HIS A 36 -7.73 12.12 -48.27
N GLY A 37 -8.29 12.65 -49.36
CA GLY A 37 -7.75 12.36 -50.69
C GLY A 37 -6.35 12.96 -50.82
N LYS A 38 -5.41 12.22 -51.41
CA LYS A 38 -4.02 12.65 -51.58
C LYS A 38 -3.55 12.47 -53.02
N VAL A 39 -2.76 13.42 -53.50
CA VAL A 39 -2.07 13.34 -54.79
C VAL A 39 -0.56 13.40 -54.59
N TYR A 40 0.15 12.56 -55.33
CA TYR A 40 1.60 12.62 -55.50
C TYR A 40 1.90 12.89 -56.98
N ILE A 41 2.73 13.89 -57.26
CA ILE A 41 3.13 14.28 -58.61
C ILE A 41 4.65 14.29 -58.71
N THR A 42 5.19 13.69 -59.78
CA THR A 42 6.56 13.94 -60.24
C THR A 42 6.50 14.74 -61.53
N ALA A 43 7.22 15.86 -61.59
CA ALA A 43 7.23 16.78 -62.73
C ALA A 43 8.65 17.26 -63.09
N LEU A 44 8.84 17.67 -64.35
CA LEU A 44 9.98 18.50 -64.76
C LEU A 44 9.61 19.99 -64.67
N ILE A 45 10.55 20.80 -64.22
CA ILE A 45 10.42 22.26 -64.02
C ILE A 45 11.57 23.00 -64.74
N PRO A 46 11.44 24.32 -65.04
CA PRO A 46 12.49 25.07 -65.71
C PRO A 46 13.78 25.24 -64.90
N ASP A 47 14.93 25.19 -65.58
CA ASP A 47 16.25 25.45 -64.98
C ASP A 47 16.40 26.92 -64.53
N GLU A 48 15.65 27.86 -65.14
CA GLU A 48 15.76 29.31 -64.90
C GLU A 48 15.21 29.75 -63.52
N ASP A 49 14.41 28.91 -62.87
CA ASP A 49 13.60 29.30 -61.70
C ASP A 49 14.21 28.96 -60.32
N HIS A 50 15.45 28.44 -60.27
CA HIS A 50 16.10 28.00 -59.02
C HIS A 50 15.97 29.00 -57.86
N ALA A 51 16.15 30.30 -58.12
CA ALA A 51 16.10 31.35 -57.11
C ALA A 51 14.69 31.68 -56.60
N LYS A 52 13.63 31.24 -57.30
CA LYS A 52 12.24 31.33 -56.79
C LYS A 52 11.93 30.21 -55.79
N TYR A 53 12.60 29.07 -55.92
CA TYR A 53 12.27 27.85 -55.16
C TYR A 53 12.84 27.81 -53.74
N ASP A 54 13.85 28.63 -53.42
CA ASP A 54 14.39 28.76 -52.06
C ASP A 54 13.40 29.40 -51.05
N GLY A 55 12.22 29.87 -51.52
CA GLY A 55 11.21 30.57 -50.72
C GLY A 55 9.79 29.97 -50.74
N LEU A 56 9.60 28.72 -51.21
CA LEU A 56 8.26 28.12 -51.29
C LEU A 56 7.68 27.80 -49.90
N ALA A 57 6.55 28.42 -49.56
CA ALA A 57 5.84 28.20 -48.30
C ALA A 57 4.69 27.19 -48.51
N HIS A 58 4.98 25.91 -48.26
CA HIS A 58 4.08 24.80 -48.60
C HIS A 58 2.67 24.90 -47.98
N ASP A 59 2.53 25.60 -46.85
CA ASP A 59 1.34 25.55 -45.99
C ASP A 59 0.09 26.25 -46.57
N GLU A 60 0.22 27.07 -47.62
CA GLU A 60 -0.90 27.79 -48.28
C GLU A 60 -1.04 27.51 -49.79
N ASP A 61 -0.07 26.83 -50.42
CA ASP A 61 -0.04 26.65 -51.88
C ASP A 61 -1.09 25.62 -52.36
N VAL A 62 -1.87 26.00 -53.38
CA VAL A 62 -2.99 25.20 -53.90
C VAL A 62 -2.58 24.41 -55.14
N LEU A 63 -2.89 23.11 -55.14
CA LEU A 63 -2.75 22.21 -56.27
C LEU A 63 -4.13 21.84 -56.82
N GLU A 64 -4.37 22.09 -58.10
CA GLU A 64 -5.54 21.60 -58.81
C GLU A 64 -5.11 20.71 -59.97
N VAL A 65 -5.81 19.59 -60.17
CA VAL A 65 -5.55 18.65 -61.25
C VAL A 65 -6.83 18.43 -62.04
N TYR A 66 -6.68 18.44 -63.36
CA TYR A 66 -7.75 18.44 -64.33
C TYR A 66 -7.53 17.37 -65.41
N GLU A 67 -8.63 16.80 -65.87
CA GLU A 67 -8.78 15.84 -66.96
C GLU A 67 -9.31 16.59 -68.19
N MET A 68 -8.66 16.41 -69.34
CA MET A 68 -8.98 17.08 -70.60
C MET A 68 -9.42 16.05 -71.64
N ASP A 69 -10.69 16.13 -72.02
CA ASP A 69 -11.37 15.32 -73.03
C ASP A 69 -11.85 16.25 -74.15
N GLU A 70 -11.60 15.88 -75.41
CA GLU A 70 -11.86 16.74 -76.59
C GLU A 70 -13.38 16.93 -76.86
N ASP A 71 -14.22 15.97 -76.49
CA ASP A 71 -15.67 16.01 -76.66
C ASP A 71 -16.39 16.62 -75.44
N ARG A 72 -15.78 16.56 -74.25
CA ARG A 72 -16.43 16.91 -72.97
C ARG A 72 -15.83 18.10 -72.23
N GLY A 73 -14.67 18.59 -72.67
CA GLY A 73 -13.97 19.71 -72.05
C GLY A 73 -13.22 19.31 -70.76
N THR A 74 -12.96 20.30 -69.91
CA THR A 74 -12.07 20.15 -68.75
C THR A 74 -12.84 19.78 -67.47
N VAL A 75 -12.52 18.64 -66.89
CA VAL A 75 -13.12 18.10 -65.66
C VAL A 75 -12.11 18.17 -64.51
N SER A 76 -12.51 18.60 -63.30
CA SER A 76 -11.60 18.55 -62.14
C SER A 76 -11.48 17.12 -61.60
N ILE A 77 -10.25 16.67 -61.33
CA ILE A 77 -10.00 15.34 -60.74
C ILE A 77 -9.49 15.44 -59.30
N PHE A 78 -8.79 16.52 -58.96
CA PHE A 78 -8.34 16.80 -57.60
C PHE A 78 -8.19 18.31 -57.37
N LYS A 79 -8.44 18.76 -56.15
CA LYS A 79 -8.11 20.07 -55.59
C LYS A 79 -7.68 19.90 -54.14
N GLY A 80 -6.52 20.43 -53.80
CA GLY A 80 -5.95 20.27 -52.47
C GLY A 80 -4.91 21.34 -52.14
N ILE A 81 -4.47 21.32 -50.90
CA ILE A 81 -3.36 22.14 -50.40
C ILE A 81 -2.11 21.26 -50.45
N VAL A 82 -1.00 21.83 -50.88
CA VAL A 82 0.32 21.19 -50.82
C VAL A 82 0.64 20.82 -49.36
N THR A 83 1.18 19.62 -49.15
CA THR A 83 1.61 19.14 -47.82
C THR A 83 3.11 18.87 -47.73
N ASN A 84 3.78 18.71 -48.87
CA ASN A 84 5.23 18.56 -48.96
C ASN A 84 5.71 18.88 -50.39
N ILE A 85 6.87 19.52 -50.54
CA ILE A 85 7.56 19.65 -51.84
C ILE A 85 9.02 19.26 -51.67
N ARG A 86 9.55 18.58 -52.68
CA ARG A 86 10.97 18.27 -52.80
C ARG A 86 11.43 18.49 -54.23
N ILE A 87 12.48 19.28 -54.40
CA ILE A 87 13.17 19.44 -55.69
C ILE A 87 14.44 18.58 -55.71
N ALA A 88 14.79 18.02 -56.86
CA ALA A 88 16.03 17.30 -57.07
C ALA A 88 16.55 17.48 -58.50
N PHE A 89 17.81 17.90 -58.65
CA PHE A 89 18.50 17.88 -59.93
C PHE A 89 18.97 16.45 -60.25
N LYS A 90 18.56 15.91 -61.40
CA LYS A 90 18.90 14.54 -61.86
C LYS A 90 19.08 14.51 -63.36
N ASN A 91 20.09 13.79 -63.84
CA ASN A 91 20.37 13.57 -65.27
C ASN A 91 20.46 14.86 -66.11
N GLY A 92 20.81 16.00 -65.49
CA GLY A 92 20.93 17.30 -66.16
C GLY A 92 19.68 18.19 -66.12
N VAL A 93 18.59 17.80 -65.46
CA VAL A 93 17.35 18.60 -65.36
C VAL A 93 16.74 18.58 -63.95
N TYR A 94 16.01 19.64 -63.59
CA TYR A 94 15.29 19.71 -62.31
C TYR A 94 14.00 18.90 -62.33
N HIS A 95 13.82 18.08 -61.28
CA HIS A 95 12.60 17.34 -61.00
C HIS A 95 11.95 17.89 -59.73
N MET A 96 10.64 18.10 -59.75
CA MET A 96 9.82 18.41 -58.58
C MET A 96 8.98 17.21 -58.18
N TYR A 97 8.94 16.92 -56.89
CA TYR A 97 8.02 15.99 -56.23
C TYR A 97 7.07 16.82 -55.38
N ILE A 98 5.76 16.70 -55.62
CA ILE A 98 4.71 17.41 -54.89
C ILE A 98 3.81 16.37 -54.20
N GLU A 99 3.56 16.53 -52.91
CA GLU A 99 2.50 15.86 -52.17
C GLU A 99 1.42 16.89 -51.83
N ALA A 100 0.15 16.56 -52.02
CA ALA A 100 -0.97 17.43 -51.66
C ALA A 100 -2.14 16.64 -51.09
N ALA A 101 -2.94 17.28 -50.22
CA ALA A 101 -4.12 16.70 -49.60
C ALA A 101 -5.39 17.54 -49.86
N SER A 102 -6.53 16.88 -50.05
CA SER A 102 -7.84 17.53 -50.23
C SER A 102 -8.13 18.50 -49.08
N PHE A 103 -8.82 19.61 -49.35
CA PHE A 103 -9.02 20.73 -48.40
C PHE A 103 -9.59 20.36 -47.01
N THR A 104 -10.23 19.20 -46.85
CA THR A 104 -10.57 18.63 -45.54
C THR A 104 -9.37 18.47 -44.59
N TYR A 105 -8.14 18.44 -45.10
CA TYR A 105 -6.89 18.41 -44.32
C TYR A 105 -6.76 19.60 -43.34
N LEU A 106 -7.34 20.76 -43.66
CA LEU A 106 -7.44 21.91 -42.73
C LEU A 106 -8.09 21.54 -41.39
N MET A 107 -8.98 20.54 -41.38
CA MET A 107 -9.68 20.06 -40.19
C MET A 107 -8.82 19.13 -39.31
N ASP A 108 -7.66 18.69 -39.82
CA ASP A 108 -6.73 17.77 -39.13
C ASP A 108 -5.49 18.49 -38.55
N GLN A 109 -5.21 19.73 -39.00
CA GLN A 109 -4.03 20.52 -38.61
C GLN A 109 -3.91 20.85 -37.11
N GLN A 110 -5.02 20.91 -36.36
CA GLN A 110 -5.02 21.34 -34.95
C GLN A 110 -5.84 20.41 -34.05
N ARG A 111 -5.20 19.85 -33.02
CA ARG A 111 -5.86 19.10 -31.94
C ARG A 111 -6.52 20.05 -30.94
N LYS A 112 -7.80 19.84 -30.66
CA LYS A 112 -8.65 20.72 -29.85
C LYS A 112 -9.18 20.01 -28.61
N ASN A 113 -9.72 20.78 -27.67
CA ASN A 113 -10.38 20.29 -26.46
C ASN A 113 -11.65 21.11 -26.24
N ARG A 114 -12.83 20.47 -26.26
CA ARG A 114 -14.15 21.09 -26.02
C ARG A 114 -15.21 20.02 -25.74
N SER A 115 -16.21 20.34 -24.92
CA SER A 115 -17.27 19.41 -24.54
C SER A 115 -18.65 19.78 -25.06
N PHE A 116 -19.44 18.75 -25.35
CA PHE A 116 -20.79 18.82 -25.88
C PHE A 116 -21.73 18.21 -24.86
N GLN A 117 -22.23 19.06 -23.95
CA GLN A 117 -23.04 18.63 -22.82
C GLN A 117 -24.54 18.56 -23.10
N ASN A 118 -24.99 19.21 -24.19
CA ASN A 118 -26.41 19.35 -24.53
C ASN A 118 -26.99 18.03 -25.05
N GLY A 119 -27.64 17.25 -24.18
CA GLY A 119 -28.29 15.98 -24.55
C GLY A 119 -29.45 16.08 -25.56
N LYS A 120 -29.77 17.27 -26.08
CA LYS A 120 -30.68 17.46 -27.21
C LYS A 120 -29.98 17.59 -28.57
N LEU A 121 -28.66 17.82 -28.59
CA LEU A 121 -27.86 18.02 -29.79
C LEU A 121 -27.88 16.76 -30.67
N THR A 122 -28.11 16.93 -31.97
CA THR A 122 -28.06 15.85 -32.96
C THR A 122 -26.68 15.69 -33.58
N TYR A 123 -26.41 14.54 -34.19
CA TYR A 123 -25.17 14.36 -34.96
C TYR A 123 -25.09 15.36 -36.12
N TYR A 124 -26.20 15.62 -36.82
CA TYR A 124 -26.27 16.67 -37.86
C TYR A 124 -25.85 18.05 -37.32
N GLN A 125 -26.39 18.46 -36.17
CA GLN A 125 -26.08 19.75 -35.55
C GLN A 125 -24.61 19.83 -35.11
N LEU A 126 -24.07 18.75 -34.53
CA LEU A 126 -22.66 18.66 -34.15
C LEU A 126 -21.74 18.79 -35.37
N PHE A 127 -22.03 18.07 -36.46
CA PHE A 127 -21.28 18.18 -37.71
C PHE A 127 -21.33 19.61 -38.27
N ARG A 128 -22.51 20.24 -38.26
CA ARG A 128 -22.70 21.60 -38.74
C ARG A 128 -21.90 22.62 -37.92
N GLU A 129 -21.96 22.56 -36.58
CA GLU A 129 -21.17 23.43 -35.68
C GLU A 129 -19.65 23.29 -35.92
N LEU A 130 -19.18 22.08 -36.20
CA LEU A 130 -17.76 21.80 -36.44
C LEU A 130 -17.28 22.26 -37.82
N ILE A 131 -18.15 22.22 -38.84
CA ILE A 131 -17.81 22.53 -40.24
C ILE A 131 -17.99 24.01 -40.55
N ASP A 132 -19.00 24.68 -39.99
CA ASP A 132 -19.23 26.13 -40.15
C ASP A 132 -18.09 26.98 -39.54
N ALA A 133 -17.20 26.37 -38.75
CA ALA A 133 -15.95 26.97 -38.28
C ALA A 133 -14.89 27.15 -39.39
N TYR A 134 -15.10 26.62 -40.60
CA TYR A 134 -14.18 26.68 -41.73
C TYR A 134 -14.81 27.44 -42.93
N PRO A 135 -14.09 28.37 -43.60
CA PRO A 135 -14.66 29.15 -44.71
C PRO A 135 -15.23 28.29 -45.84
N HIS A 136 -16.52 28.48 -46.13
CA HIS A 136 -17.29 27.74 -47.15
C HIS A 136 -17.23 26.20 -47.04
N GLY A 137 -16.90 25.69 -45.85
CA GLY A 137 -17.04 24.28 -45.50
C GLY A 137 -18.50 23.85 -45.53
N ASP A 138 -18.74 22.60 -45.91
CA ASP A 138 -20.10 22.05 -46.01
C ASP A 138 -20.09 20.53 -45.95
N PHE A 139 -21.23 19.90 -45.67
CA PHE A 139 -21.39 18.46 -45.80
C PHE A 139 -22.75 18.01 -46.32
N ILE A 140 -22.71 16.91 -47.07
CA ILE A 140 -23.88 16.14 -47.47
C ILE A 140 -24.07 15.01 -46.45
N ASP A 141 -25.27 14.92 -45.85
CA ASP A 141 -25.66 13.81 -44.97
C ASP A 141 -26.38 12.72 -45.78
N LEU A 142 -25.77 11.53 -45.87
CA LEU A 142 -26.35 10.34 -46.48
C LEU A 142 -26.82 9.30 -45.44
N THR A 143 -27.00 9.72 -44.19
CA THR A 143 -27.32 8.85 -43.04
C THR A 143 -28.56 9.24 -42.23
N ASP A 144 -29.15 10.40 -42.48
CA ASP A 144 -30.21 10.99 -41.64
C ASP A 144 -29.77 11.12 -40.18
N SER A 145 -28.69 11.87 -39.95
CA SER A 145 -28.01 12.05 -38.67
C SER A 145 -28.78 12.92 -37.65
N ASN A 146 -30.11 12.97 -37.78
CA ASN A 146 -31.03 13.65 -36.87
C ASN A 146 -31.20 12.94 -35.50
N GLN A 147 -30.61 11.75 -35.32
CA GLN A 147 -30.48 11.14 -33.99
C GLN A 147 -29.63 12.01 -33.05
N LYS A 148 -29.92 11.93 -31.74
CA LYS A 148 -29.21 12.66 -30.67
C LYS A 148 -27.89 11.99 -30.33
N LEU A 149 -26.94 12.76 -29.76
CA LEU A 149 -25.69 12.23 -29.21
C LEU A 149 -25.89 11.27 -28.01
N ASP A 150 -27.05 11.33 -27.36
CA ASP A 150 -27.47 10.48 -26.23
C ASP A 150 -26.53 10.46 -25.01
N GLY A 151 -25.81 11.56 -24.76
CA GLY A 151 -25.01 11.73 -23.57
C GLY A 151 -24.05 12.92 -23.62
N PHE A 152 -23.21 13.01 -22.60
CA PHE A 152 -22.02 13.87 -22.62
C PHE A 152 -21.02 13.34 -23.65
N THR A 153 -20.59 14.19 -24.57
CA THR A 153 -19.53 13.90 -25.56
C THR A 153 -18.40 14.92 -25.39
N ILE A 154 -17.15 14.52 -25.64
CA ILE A 154 -16.01 15.44 -25.58
C ILE A 154 -15.05 15.20 -26.74
N GLN A 155 -14.59 16.27 -27.38
CA GLN A 155 -13.38 16.27 -28.20
C GLN A 155 -12.20 16.52 -27.27
N TYR A 156 -11.23 15.61 -27.19
CA TYR A 156 -10.12 15.73 -26.24
C TYR A 156 -8.79 15.24 -26.83
N GLY A 157 -7.91 16.19 -27.15
CA GLY A 157 -6.64 15.92 -27.85
C GLY A 157 -6.84 15.42 -29.29
N GLU A 158 -8.03 15.59 -29.85
CA GLU A 158 -8.41 15.17 -31.21
C GLU A 158 -8.48 16.38 -32.13
N SER A 159 -8.14 16.21 -33.41
CA SER A 159 -8.48 17.19 -34.45
C SER A 159 -9.99 17.21 -34.71
N ASP A 160 -10.48 18.15 -35.53
CA ASP A 160 -11.89 18.14 -35.93
C ASP A 160 -12.17 16.98 -36.90
N TRP A 161 -11.22 16.63 -37.76
CA TRP A 161 -11.33 15.45 -38.63
C TRP A 161 -11.34 14.14 -37.82
N GLU A 162 -10.43 13.94 -36.87
CA GLU A 162 -10.43 12.77 -35.97
C GLU A 162 -11.76 12.65 -35.19
N PHE A 163 -12.27 13.79 -34.68
CA PHE A 163 -13.50 13.81 -33.91
C PHE A 163 -14.74 13.53 -34.77
N LEU A 164 -14.85 14.14 -35.96
CA LEU A 164 -15.93 13.85 -36.92
C LEU A 164 -15.90 12.39 -37.39
N LYS A 165 -14.71 11.82 -37.64
CA LYS A 165 -14.54 10.38 -37.96
C LYS A 165 -15.05 9.50 -36.83
N ARG A 166 -14.77 9.86 -35.57
CA ARG A 166 -15.31 9.15 -34.40
C ARG A 166 -16.82 9.27 -34.32
N MET A 167 -17.39 10.45 -34.51
CA MET A 167 -18.85 10.65 -34.50
C MET A 167 -19.55 9.90 -35.65
N ALA A 168 -18.94 9.83 -36.84
CA ALA A 168 -19.44 8.97 -37.93
C ALA A 168 -19.44 7.48 -37.56
N SER A 169 -18.42 6.98 -36.85
CA SER A 169 -18.39 5.58 -36.41
C SER A 169 -19.53 5.23 -35.42
N HIS A 170 -20.00 6.20 -34.62
CA HIS A 170 -21.18 6.02 -33.76
C HIS A 170 -22.47 5.86 -34.59
N LEU A 171 -22.56 6.48 -35.77
CA LEU A 171 -23.62 6.28 -36.77
C LEU A 171 -23.42 5.02 -37.64
N GLN A 172 -22.43 4.18 -37.29
CA GLN A 172 -22.02 3.01 -38.10
C GLN A 172 -21.68 3.39 -39.56
N THR A 173 -21.04 4.55 -39.75
CA THR A 173 -20.65 5.07 -41.07
C THR A 173 -19.20 5.58 -41.06
N GLY A 174 -18.75 6.12 -42.19
CA GLY A 174 -17.48 6.83 -42.31
C GLY A 174 -17.62 8.17 -43.05
N LEU A 175 -16.52 8.91 -43.15
CA LEU A 175 -16.43 10.15 -43.91
C LEU A 175 -15.81 9.92 -45.28
N ILE A 176 -16.28 10.64 -46.29
CA ILE A 176 -15.64 10.76 -47.60
C ILE A 176 -15.24 12.23 -47.77
N ALA A 177 -13.96 12.49 -48.04
CA ALA A 177 -13.49 13.84 -48.35
C ALA A 177 -13.93 14.23 -49.76
N GLU A 178 -14.46 15.44 -49.94
CA GLU A 178 -14.69 15.99 -51.27
C GLU A 178 -13.36 16.45 -51.87
N ILE A 179 -12.89 15.75 -52.90
CA ILE A 179 -11.56 16.00 -53.47
C ILE A 179 -11.57 17.00 -54.63
N THR A 180 -12.73 17.47 -55.10
CA THR A 180 -12.82 18.41 -56.24
C THR A 180 -13.10 19.87 -55.83
N SER A 181 -13.17 20.16 -54.52
CA SER A 181 -13.49 21.48 -53.99
C SER A 181 -12.27 22.21 -53.40
N VAL A 182 -12.25 23.54 -53.52
CA VAL A 182 -11.26 24.44 -52.88
C VAL A 182 -11.62 24.79 -51.43
N PHE A 183 -12.51 24.01 -50.81
CA PHE A 183 -13.05 24.24 -49.46
C PHE A 183 -13.18 22.89 -48.73
N PRO A 184 -13.08 22.87 -47.39
CA PRO A 184 -13.20 21.64 -46.61
C PRO A 184 -14.64 21.11 -46.64
N ARG A 185 -14.93 20.27 -47.63
CA ARG A 185 -16.23 19.63 -47.82
C ARG A 185 -16.13 18.12 -47.68
N LEU A 186 -17.18 17.50 -47.17
CA LEU A 186 -17.21 16.07 -46.92
C LEU A 186 -18.61 15.49 -47.11
N TRP A 187 -18.68 14.17 -47.26
CA TRP A 187 -19.92 13.41 -47.27
C TRP A 187 -19.93 12.52 -46.02
N LEU A 188 -21.03 12.58 -45.27
CA LEU A 188 -21.28 11.72 -44.12
C LEU A 188 -21.99 10.45 -44.61
N GLY A 189 -21.23 9.36 -44.73
CA GLY A 189 -21.66 8.10 -45.33
C GLY A 189 -21.59 8.06 -46.86
N ALA A 190 -22.02 6.93 -47.41
CA ALA A 190 -21.95 6.58 -48.83
C ALA A 190 -23.34 6.34 -49.43
N SER A 191 -23.48 6.49 -50.75
CA SER A 191 -24.75 6.39 -51.48
C SER A 191 -25.15 4.92 -51.69
N LYS A 192 -26.01 4.37 -50.81
CA LYS A 192 -26.28 2.92 -50.74
C LYS A 192 -27.07 2.33 -51.91
N GLU A 193 -27.84 3.11 -52.66
CA GLU A 193 -28.91 2.58 -53.52
C GLU A 193 -28.71 2.78 -55.03
N GLN A 194 -27.85 3.71 -55.47
CA GLN A 194 -27.68 4.01 -56.89
C GLN A 194 -26.43 3.33 -57.48
N VAL A 195 -26.62 2.22 -58.19
CA VAL A 195 -25.59 1.61 -59.04
C VAL A 195 -25.13 2.59 -60.12
N LYS A 196 -23.83 2.87 -60.17
CA LYS A 196 -23.20 3.86 -61.06
C LYS A 196 -22.62 3.26 -62.34
N GLY A 197 -22.35 1.96 -62.34
CA GLY A 197 -21.84 1.21 -63.49
C GLY A 197 -21.41 -0.21 -63.13
N GLU A 198 -20.69 -0.85 -64.05
CA GLU A 198 -20.13 -2.20 -63.92
C GLU A 198 -18.62 -2.15 -64.15
N LEU A 199 -17.84 -2.80 -63.27
CA LEU A 199 -16.42 -3.09 -63.44
C LEU A 199 -16.27 -4.42 -64.18
N ARG A 200 -15.41 -4.46 -65.21
CA ARG A 200 -15.33 -5.61 -66.13
C ARG A 200 -13.94 -6.26 -66.22
N SER A 201 -12.99 -5.79 -65.42
CA SER A 201 -11.62 -6.24 -65.47
C SER A 201 -11.40 -7.74 -65.27
N ILE A 202 -10.33 -8.22 -65.91
CA ILE A 202 -9.74 -9.54 -65.73
C ILE A 202 -8.72 -9.59 -64.58
N ASN A 203 -8.17 -8.44 -64.18
CA ASN A 203 -7.17 -8.29 -63.14
C ASN A 203 -7.86 -7.94 -61.81
N PHE A 204 -7.91 -8.90 -60.90
CA PHE A 204 -8.55 -8.74 -59.60
C PHE A 204 -7.99 -9.73 -58.56
N SER A 205 -8.10 -9.35 -57.29
CA SER A 205 -7.82 -10.20 -56.11
C SER A 205 -9.11 -10.43 -55.30
N LEU A 206 -9.13 -11.48 -54.48
CA LEU A 206 -10.23 -11.79 -53.54
C LEU A 206 -9.67 -12.32 -52.23
N GLN A 207 -9.71 -11.49 -51.18
CA GLN A 207 -9.12 -11.83 -49.89
C GLN A 207 -10.17 -12.03 -48.79
N LYS A 208 -9.96 -13.04 -47.94
CA LYS A 208 -10.76 -13.31 -46.74
C LYS A 208 -9.88 -13.17 -45.50
N THR A 209 -10.30 -12.32 -44.56
CA THR A 209 -9.63 -12.18 -43.25
C THR A 209 -10.14 -13.23 -42.25
N LYS A 210 -9.41 -13.42 -41.14
CA LYS A 210 -9.67 -14.49 -40.15
C LYS A 210 -10.58 -14.08 -38.97
N SER A 211 -11.06 -12.84 -38.93
CA SER A 211 -11.75 -12.25 -37.77
C SER A 211 -13.10 -11.65 -38.17
N GLY A 212 -14.18 -12.22 -37.64
CA GLY A 212 -15.55 -11.75 -37.88
C GLY A 212 -16.28 -12.46 -39.05
N PRO A 213 -17.63 -12.47 -39.03
CA PRO A 213 -18.41 -13.12 -40.09
C PRO A 213 -18.51 -12.24 -41.36
N ARG A 214 -17.97 -12.74 -42.47
CA ARG A 214 -18.24 -12.30 -43.87
C ARG A 214 -17.70 -10.95 -44.34
N TYR A 215 -16.44 -10.61 -44.05
CA TYR A 215 -15.73 -9.62 -44.87
C TYR A 215 -14.76 -10.29 -45.86
N THR A 216 -15.14 -10.22 -47.13
CA THR A 216 -14.32 -10.56 -48.29
C THR A 216 -14.21 -9.27 -49.10
N TYR A 217 -13.02 -8.69 -49.22
CA TYR A 217 -12.82 -7.57 -50.15
C TYR A 217 -12.32 -8.09 -51.50
N ALA A 218 -12.62 -7.34 -52.55
CA ALA A 218 -12.07 -7.54 -53.88
C ALA A 218 -11.21 -6.34 -54.25
N GLU A 219 -9.99 -6.57 -54.71
CA GLU A 219 -9.16 -5.55 -55.36
C GLU A 219 -9.40 -5.69 -56.86
N VAL A 220 -9.74 -4.62 -57.56
CA VAL A 220 -10.09 -4.66 -59.00
C VAL A 220 -9.40 -3.51 -59.73
N GLU A 221 -8.56 -3.84 -60.71
CA GLU A 221 -7.83 -2.89 -61.56
C GLU A 221 -8.64 -2.57 -62.81
N ASP A 222 -9.09 -1.33 -63.02
CA ASP A 222 -9.86 -0.94 -64.22
C ASP A 222 -9.40 0.44 -64.75
N THR A 223 -9.67 0.75 -66.02
CA THR A 223 -9.38 2.09 -66.60
C THR A 223 -10.54 3.05 -66.42
N LYS A 224 -11.72 2.55 -66.07
CA LYS A 224 -12.92 3.36 -65.83
C LYS A 224 -12.88 4.03 -64.46
N ARG A 225 -12.97 5.36 -64.44
CA ARG A 225 -13.15 6.17 -63.23
C ARG A 225 -14.55 5.99 -62.59
N PHE A 226 -14.56 5.82 -61.27
CA PHE A 226 -15.69 5.86 -60.34
C PHE A 226 -15.27 6.65 -59.09
N GLU A 227 -16.23 7.14 -58.31
CA GLU A 227 -15.93 7.94 -57.10
C GLU A 227 -16.01 7.12 -55.80
N LEU A 228 -15.40 7.65 -54.74
CA LEU A 228 -15.32 6.97 -53.45
C LEU A 228 -16.74 6.81 -52.85
N GLY A 229 -17.08 5.60 -52.40
CA GLY A 229 -18.43 5.28 -51.91
C GLY A 229 -19.49 5.06 -52.98
N ASP A 230 -19.15 5.05 -54.27
CA ASP A 230 -20.06 4.63 -55.34
C ASP A 230 -20.41 3.13 -55.23
N VAL A 231 -21.64 2.76 -55.61
CA VAL A 231 -22.07 1.37 -55.79
C VAL A 231 -21.78 0.92 -57.22
N VAL A 232 -21.06 -0.18 -57.38
CA VAL A 232 -20.68 -0.77 -58.67
C VAL A 232 -21.07 -2.23 -58.75
N VAL A 233 -21.39 -2.70 -59.96
CA VAL A 233 -21.54 -4.13 -60.24
C VAL A 233 -20.16 -4.72 -60.54
N PHE A 234 -19.76 -5.75 -59.80
CA PHE A 234 -18.60 -6.58 -60.15
C PHE A 234 -18.98 -8.06 -60.00
N ARG A 235 -18.74 -8.84 -61.05
CA ARG A 235 -19.08 -10.29 -61.12
C ARG A 235 -20.53 -10.61 -60.72
N ARG A 236 -21.48 -9.81 -61.23
CA ARG A 236 -22.94 -9.91 -60.98
C ARG A 236 -23.35 -9.74 -59.51
N LYS A 237 -22.59 -8.97 -58.73
CA LYS A 237 -22.93 -8.53 -57.37
C LYS A 237 -22.73 -7.03 -57.23
N HIS A 238 -23.47 -6.41 -56.32
CA HIS A 238 -23.20 -5.03 -55.89
C HIS A 238 -22.02 -5.02 -54.92
N TRP A 239 -21.23 -3.95 -55.01
CA TRP A 239 -20.11 -3.64 -54.14
C TRP A 239 -20.04 -2.13 -53.94
N VAL A 240 -19.46 -1.68 -52.82
CA VAL A 240 -19.15 -0.27 -52.55
C VAL A 240 -17.63 -0.08 -52.62
N ILE A 241 -17.21 1.04 -53.22
CA ILE A 241 -15.79 1.43 -53.29
C ILE A 241 -15.36 2.00 -51.92
N ASP A 242 -14.48 1.29 -51.21
CA ASP A 242 -13.91 1.67 -49.91
C ASP A 242 -12.62 2.50 -50.05
N GLN A 243 -11.85 2.24 -51.11
CA GLN A 243 -10.56 2.87 -51.40
C GLN A 243 -10.33 2.91 -52.92
N ILE A 244 -9.64 3.95 -53.40
CA ILE A 244 -9.23 4.14 -54.78
C ILE A 244 -7.74 4.46 -54.77
N HIS A 245 -6.95 3.78 -55.58
CA HIS A 245 -5.58 4.16 -55.90
C HIS A 245 -5.47 4.26 -57.42
N ALA A 246 -5.21 5.47 -57.94
CA ALA A 246 -5.07 5.71 -59.37
C ALA A 246 -3.62 6.06 -59.70
N GLU A 247 -2.98 5.30 -60.58
CA GLU A 247 -1.58 5.49 -60.98
C GLU A 247 -1.36 5.30 -62.50
N MET A 248 -0.24 5.80 -63.01
CA MET A 248 0.05 5.91 -64.45
C MET A 248 0.79 4.69 -65.04
N LYS A 249 0.19 3.50 -64.92
CA LYS A 249 0.75 2.24 -65.43
C LYS A 249 1.02 2.30 -66.94
N GLN A 250 2.30 2.20 -67.32
CA GLN A 250 2.78 2.23 -68.71
C GLN A 250 2.33 3.47 -69.52
N GLY A 251 2.02 4.58 -68.86
CA GLY A 251 1.52 5.81 -69.50
C GLY A 251 0.00 5.92 -69.66
N ILE A 252 -0.75 4.95 -69.11
CA ILE A 252 -2.21 4.92 -69.05
C ILE A 252 -2.66 5.07 -67.60
N MET A 253 -3.65 5.93 -67.34
CA MET A 253 -4.28 6.03 -66.02
C MET A 253 -5.01 4.73 -65.70
N THR A 254 -4.68 4.12 -64.57
CA THR A 254 -5.30 2.88 -64.10
C THR A 254 -5.75 3.03 -62.66
N TYR A 255 -6.95 2.55 -62.33
CA TYR A 255 -7.59 2.66 -61.02
C TYR A 255 -7.68 1.28 -60.36
N ASP A 256 -6.97 1.10 -59.25
CA ASP A 256 -7.13 -0.03 -58.35
C ASP A 256 -8.18 0.29 -57.29
N TYR A 257 -9.31 -0.40 -57.35
CA TYR A 257 -10.44 -0.24 -56.43
C TYR A 257 -10.42 -1.32 -55.34
N VAL A 258 -10.49 -0.91 -54.07
CA VAL A 258 -10.82 -1.81 -52.97
C VAL A 258 -12.33 -1.81 -52.78
N LEU A 259 -12.96 -2.95 -53.06
CA LEU A 259 -14.41 -3.16 -53.01
C LEU A 259 -14.82 -3.90 -51.74
N VAL A 260 -15.84 -3.41 -51.05
CA VAL A 260 -16.50 -4.07 -49.91
C VAL A 260 -17.96 -4.41 -50.21
N PRO A 261 -18.52 -5.49 -49.64
CA PRO A 261 -19.95 -5.75 -49.70
C PRO A 261 -20.73 -4.75 -48.83
N GLU A 262 -22.03 -4.61 -49.06
CA GLU A 262 -22.88 -3.66 -48.30
C GLU A 262 -22.86 -3.93 -46.79
N GLU A 263 -22.79 -5.20 -46.36
CA GLU A 263 -22.66 -5.55 -44.93
C GLU A 263 -21.34 -5.08 -44.29
N GLY A 264 -20.36 -4.63 -45.09
CA GLY A 264 -19.04 -4.12 -44.68
C GLY A 264 -18.91 -2.59 -44.71
N ILE A 265 -19.97 -1.86 -45.05
CA ILE A 265 -20.05 -0.41 -44.86
C ILE A 265 -20.03 -0.01 -43.36
N PRO A 266 -20.71 -0.74 -42.44
CA PRO A 266 -20.68 -0.47 -41.01
C PRO A 266 -19.26 -0.48 -40.43
N ARG A 267 -18.92 0.56 -39.66
CA ARG A 267 -17.61 0.72 -39.02
C ARG A 267 -17.68 0.44 -37.52
N GLU A 268 -16.65 -0.17 -36.96
CA GLU A 268 -16.54 -0.34 -35.50
C GLU A 268 -16.53 1.03 -34.80
N VAL A 269 -17.19 1.11 -33.65
CA VAL A 269 -17.28 2.35 -32.86
C VAL A 269 -15.90 2.75 -32.35
N ILE A 270 -15.40 3.88 -32.82
CA ILE A 270 -14.15 4.50 -32.38
C ILE A 270 -14.40 5.14 -31.01
N HIS A 271 -13.42 5.01 -30.10
CA HIS A 271 -13.43 5.69 -28.81
C HIS A 271 -12.17 6.54 -28.65
N ASN A 272 -12.29 7.71 -28.03
CA ASN A 272 -11.14 8.54 -27.70
C ASN A 272 -10.26 7.80 -26.68
N GLN A 273 -9.03 7.45 -27.05
CA GLN A 273 -8.13 6.72 -26.15
C GLN A 273 -7.37 7.64 -25.19
N PHE A 274 -7.26 8.92 -25.50
CA PHE A 274 -6.52 9.92 -24.71
C PHE A 274 -7.29 10.39 -23.47
N ILE A 275 -8.63 10.39 -23.49
CA ILE A 275 -9.46 10.77 -22.33
C ILE A 275 -9.35 9.75 -21.17
N LYS A 276 -8.95 8.51 -21.44
CA LYS A 276 -8.94 7.41 -20.46
C LYS A 276 -7.95 7.65 -19.31
N GLY A 277 -8.49 7.73 -18.10
CA GLY A 277 -7.73 7.98 -16.87
C GLY A 277 -7.41 9.46 -16.61
N THR A 278 -7.94 10.37 -17.44
CA THR A 278 -7.74 11.83 -17.28
C THR A 278 -8.67 12.43 -16.23
N SER A 279 -8.41 13.68 -15.85
CA SER A 279 -9.34 14.49 -15.08
C SER A 279 -9.36 15.90 -15.62
N ILE A 280 -10.54 16.39 -15.97
CA ILE A 280 -10.76 17.77 -16.41
C ILE A 280 -11.26 18.56 -15.21
N GLU A 281 -10.77 19.78 -15.02
CA GLU A 281 -11.31 20.67 -14.00
C GLU A 281 -12.67 21.20 -14.47
N GLY A 282 -13.65 21.26 -13.57
CA GLY A 282 -14.93 21.90 -13.83
C GLY A 282 -15.42 22.71 -12.65
N LYS A 283 -16.05 23.85 -12.91
CA LYS A 283 -16.72 24.66 -11.90
C LYS A 283 -18.16 24.22 -11.75
N VAL A 284 -18.61 23.98 -10.52
CA VAL A 284 -19.98 23.59 -10.20
C VAL A 284 -20.91 24.77 -10.50
N ILE A 285 -21.80 24.59 -11.48
CA ILE A 285 -22.80 25.59 -11.90
C ILE A 285 -24.22 25.24 -11.48
N ASP A 286 -24.50 23.99 -11.12
CA ASP A 286 -25.79 23.56 -10.58
C ASP A 286 -25.68 22.30 -9.71
N LEU A 287 -26.64 22.07 -8.81
CA LEU A 287 -26.63 21.01 -7.80
C LEU A 287 -27.96 20.23 -7.78
N ASN A 288 -27.89 18.90 -7.76
CA ASN A 288 -29.01 18.01 -7.46
C ASN A 288 -28.62 17.07 -6.30
N SER A 289 -28.97 17.46 -5.08
CA SER A 289 -28.64 16.70 -3.87
C SER A 289 -29.51 15.46 -3.65
N GLU A 290 -30.64 15.32 -4.36
CA GLU A 290 -31.49 14.12 -4.28
C GLU A 290 -30.88 12.96 -5.09
N ASN A 291 -30.27 13.28 -6.23
CA ASN A 291 -29.63 12.32 -7.15
C ASN A 291 -28.09 12.38 -7.10
N GLU A 292 -27.49 12.81 -5.98
CA GLU A 292 -26.04 12.97 -5.77
C GLU A 292 -25.27 13.47 -7.02
N SER A 293 -25.71 14.56 -7.65
CA SER A 293 -25.17 14.98 -8.96
C SER A 293 -25.04 16.49 -9.15
N VAL A 294 -24.14 16.90 -10.06
CA VAL A 294 -23.78 18.30 -10.31
C VAL A 294 -23.71 18.60 -11.80
N LYS A 295 -23.95 19.86 -12.20
CA LYS A 295 -23.60 20.36 -13.53
C LYS A 295 -22.29 21.13 -13.47
N LEU A 296 -21.45 20.97 -14.49
CA LEU A 296 -20.10 21.54 -14.53
C LEU A 296 -19.87 22.41 -15.77
N HIS A 297 -19.37 23.63 -15.58
CA HIS A 297 -18.65 24.35 -16.63
C HIS A 297 -17.21 23.79 -16.64
N LEU A 298 -16.85 23.00 -17.65
CA LEU A 298 -15.50 22.42 -17.73
C LEU A 298 -14.49 23.46 -18.20
N SER A 299 -13.24 23.34 -17.74
CA SER A 299 -12.13 24.26 -18.07
C SER A 299 -11.68 24.20 -19.53
N VAL A 300 -12.27 23.30 -20.33
CA VAL A 300 -12.09 23.21 -21.80
C VAL A 300 -13.17 23.96 -22.57
N ASP A 301 -14.25 24.40 -21.91
CA ASP A 301 -15.37 25.09 -22.55
C ASP A 301 -15.26 26.60 -22.30
N SER A 302 -15.47 27.43 -23.32
CA SER A 302 -15.48 28.90 -23.17
C SER A 302 -16.71 29.38 -22.39
N MET A 303 -17.86 28.72 -22.56
CA MET A 303 -19.12 28.96 -21.87
C MET A 303 -19.84 27.65 -21.64
N GLN A 304 -20.63 27.55 -20.56
CA GLN A 304 -21.54 26.41 -20.35
C GLN A 304 -22.92 26.87 -19.85
N SER A 305 -23.97 26.52 -20.60
CA SER A 305 -25.37 26.72 -20.24
C SER A 305 -25.76 25.85 -19.04
N LYS A 306 -26.38 26.45 -18.01
CA LYS A 306 -26.95 25.69 -16.86
C LYS A 306 -28.10 24.79 -17.28
N VAL A 307 -28.95 25.26 -18.20
CA VAL A 307 -30.14 24.52 -18.64
C VAL A 307 -29.72 23.26 -19.40
N GLU A 308 -28.77 23.40 -20.31
CA GLU A 308 -28.35 22.33 -21.23
C GLU A 308 -27.16 21.50 -20.74
N GLY A 309 -26.44 21.96 -19.71
CA GLY A 309 -25.32 21.22 -19.12
C GLY A 309 -25.72 19.84 -18.60
N CYS A 310 -24.79 18.89 -18.64
CA CYS A 310 -25.03 17.50 -18.26
C CYS A 310 -24.94 17.31 -16.74
N TRP A 311 -25.68 16.32 -16.21
CA TRP A 311 -25.58 15.92 -14.80
C TRP A 311 -24.51 14.85 -14.63
N PHE A 312 -23.44 15.17 -13.92
CA PHE A 312 -22.38 14.24 -13.55
C PHE A 312 -22.58 13.74 -12.12
N SER A 313 -22.38 12.44 -11.90
CA SER A 313 -22.52 11.84 -10.57
C SER A 313 -21.39 12.28 -9.63
N TYR A 314 -21.73 12.49 -8.36
CA TYR A 314 -20.84 12.74 -7.25
C TYR A 314 -20.81 11.51 -6.33
N PRO A 315 -19.84 10.58 -6.48
CA PRO A 315 -19.78 9.38 -5.69
C PRO A 315 -19.36 9.68 -4.24
N THR A 316 -20.30 9.52 -3.30
CA THR A 316 -20.04 9.67 -1.87
C THR A 316 -18.95 8.69 -1.39
N MET A 317 -17.87 9.23 -0.80
CA MET A 317 -16.59 8.53 -0.57
C MET A 317 -16.63 7.37 0.44
N TYR A 318 -17.70 7.26 1.23
CA TYR A 318 -17.99 6.13 2.11
C TYR A 318 -19.50 6.03 2.26
N THR A 319 -20.05 4.83 2.06
CA THR A 319 -21.47 4.51 2.24
C THR A 319 -21.63 3.13 2.88
N GLY A 320 -22.66 2.95 3.70
CA GLY A 320 -23.07 1.67 4.27
C GLY A 320 -24.29 1.85 5.18
N ASP A 321 -25.32 1.02 5.01
CA ASP A 321 -26.53 0.96 5.85
C ASP A 321 -27.18 2.33 6.16
N GLY A 322 -27.23 3.23 5.16
CA GLY A 322 -27.80 4.58 5.28
C GLY A 322 -26.87 5.63 5.93
N ILE A 323 -25.64 5.25 6.27
CA ILE A 323 -24.61 6.11 6.85
C ILE A 323 -23.51 6.37 5.81
N GLY A 324 -22.95 7.58 5.75
CA GLY A 324 -21.88 7.88 4.79
C GLY A 324 -21.16 9.21 4.99
N TRP A 325 -20.05 9.39 4.25
CA TRP A 325 -19.28 10.64 4.20
C TRP A 325 -19.83 11.56 3.10
N HIS A 326 -21.08 11.99 3.25
CA HIS A 326 -21.72 12.88 2.28
C HIS A 326 -21.21 14.33 2.47
N CYS A 327 -20.21 14.70 1.66
CA CYS A 327 -19.65 16.04 1.57
C CYS A 327 -19.69 16.49 0.10
N MET A 328 -20.90 16.73 -0.42
CA MET A 328 -21.14 17.26 -1.76
C MET A 328 -20.52 18.67 -1.92
N PRO A 329 -19.91 19.01 -3.07
CA PRO A 329 -19.39 20.36 -3.33
C PRO A 329 -20.50 21.42 -3.35
N GLU A 330 -20.13 22.67 -3.09
CA GLU A 330 -21.05 23.80 -3.14
C GLU A 330 -21.11 24.46 -4.52
N LEU A 331 -22.16 25.28 -4.75
CA LEU A 331 -22.28 26.06 -5.97
C LEU A 331 -21.12 27.05 -6.12
N GLY A 332 -20.38 26.94 -7.22
CA GLY A 332 -19.17 27.73 -7.49
C GLY A 332 -17.86 27.08 -7.06
N ASP A 333 -17.89 25.92 -6.38
CA ASP A 333 -16.68 25.12 -6.14
C ASP A 333 -16.06 24.65 -7.46
N HIS A 334 -14.76 24.44 -7.45
CA HIS A 334 -14.05 23.77 -8.53
C HIS A 334 -13.88 22.30 -8.16
N VAL A 335 -14.07 21.38 -9.11
CA VAL A 335 -13.96 19.93 -8.93
C VAL A 335 -13.24 19.30 -10.11
N HIS A 336 -12.88 18.02 -10.00
CA HIS A 336 -12.43 17.22 -11.14
C HIS A 336 -13.49 16.22 -11.61
N LEU A 337 -13.81 16.29 -12.90
CA LEU A 337 -14.52 15.25 -13.65
C LEU A 337 -13.49 14.22 -14.15
N TYR A 338 -13.58 12.97 -13.70
CA TYR A 338 -12.65 11.88 -14.00
C TYR A 338 -13.27 10.83 -14.92
N PHE A 339 -12.48 10.37 -15.89
CA PHE A 339 -12.87 9.40 -16.91
C PHE A 339 -12.20 8.05 -16.63
N PRO A 340 -12.91 7.03 -16.10
CA PRO A 340 -12.29 5.75 -15.74
C PRO A 340 -11.91 4.89 -16.96
N SER A 341 -12.57 5.10 -18.10
CA SER A 341 -12.35 4.38 -19.35
C SER A 341 -12.33 5.38 -20.53
N ASN A 342 -12.36 4.84 -21.75
CA ASN A 342 -12.53 5.59 -22.99
C ASN A 342 -14.01 5.80 -23.38
N LYS A 343 -14.95 5.64 -22.43
CA LYS A 343 -16.38 5.88 -22.61
C LYS A 343 -16.82 7.08 -21.78
N GLU A 344 -17.23 8.15 -22.45
CA GLU A 344 -17.57 9.43 -21.86
C GLU A 344 -18.68 9.34 -20.79
N LYS A 345 -19.65 8.43 -20.98
CA LYS A 345 -20.75 8.21 -20.03
C LYS A 345 -20.35 7.62 -18.67
N GLU A 346 -19.10 7.16 -18.52
CA GLU A 346 -18.56 6.68 -17.22
C GLU A 346 -17.90 7.82 -16.42
N ALA A 347 -17.94 9.05 -16.94
CA ALA A 347 -17.39 10.23 -16.28
C ALA A 347 -18.14 10.59 -14.98
N ARG A 348 -17.39 10.86 -13.93
CA ARG A 348 -17.91 11.20 -12.60
C ARG A 348 -16.99 12.14 -11.86
N VAL A 349 -17.53 12.92 -10.93
CA VAL A 349 -16.73 13.78 -10.06
C VAL A 349 -15.91 12.91 -9.10
N VAL A 350 -14.72 13.36 -8.68
CA VAL A 350 -13.87 12.59 -7.74
C VAL A 350 -13.23 13.40 -6.62
N GLN A 351 -13.08 14.73 -6.75
CA GLN A 351 -12.51 15.59 -5.71
C GLN A 351 -12.85 17.06 -5.96
N SER A 352 -13.01 17.83 -4.88
CA SER A 352 -13.06 19.30 -4.91
C SER A 352 -11.66 19.90 -4.84
N LEU A 353 -11.45 20.97 -5.60
CA LEU A 353 -10.19 21.70 -5.75
C LEU A 353 -10.26 23.02 -4.98
N ARG A 354 -9.50 23.11 -3.89
CA ARG A 354 -9.35 24.37 -3.14
C ARG A 354 -8.46 25.34 -3.92
N LYS A 355 -9.09 26.31 -4.59
CA LYS A 355 -8.42 27.49 -5.14
C LYS A 355 -7.93 28.41 -4.01
N ARG A 356 -7.09 29.42 -4.30
CA ARG A 356 -6.49 30.33 -3.29
C ARG A 356 -7.12 31.72 -3.32
N ASP A 357 -8.38 31.78 -3.71
CA ASP A 357 -8.95 32.98 -4.34
C ASP A 357 -9.76 33.83 -3.34
N TYR A 358 -9.95 33.32 -2.11
CA TYR A 358 -10.74 33.96 -1.06
C TYR A 358 -9.86 34.56 0.05
N LYS A 359 -10.10 35.83 0.40
CA LYS A 359 -9.51 36.44 1.59
C LYS A 359 -10.09 35.81 2.86
N GLY A 360 -9.22 35.38 3.78
CA GLY A 360 -9.60 34.69 5.01
C GLY A 360 -9.36 33.17 4.99
N ASP A 361 -8.92 32.62 3.86
CA ASP A 361 -8.51 31.22 3.77
C ASP A 361 -7.28 30.93 4.66
N GLU A 362 -7.43 30.04 5.65
CA GLU A 362 -6.36 29.63 6.57
C GLU A 362 -5.32 28.67 5.93
N ILE A 363 -5.01 28.89 4.65
CA ILE A 363 -4.08 28.08 3.83
C ILE A 363 -2.61 28.33 4.23
N SER A 364 -2.30 29.47 4.85
CA SER A 364 -0.94 29.88 5.21
C SER A 364 -0.28 29.04 6.32
N GLN A 365 -1.05 28.20 7.03
CA GLN A 365 -0.57 27.35 8.12
C GLN A 365 -0.87 25.87 7.83
N PRO A 366 -0.14 25.20 6.91
CA PRO A 366 -0.46 23.83 6.48
C PRO A 366 -0.24 22.75 7.55
N SER A 367 0.33 23.04 8.73
CA SER A 367 0.34 22.11 9.87
C SER A 367 -1.05 22.01 10.51
N ARG A 368 -1.72 23.15 10.71
CA ARG A 368 -3.09 23.29 11.19
C ARG A 368 -4.08 22.64 10.23
N LYS A 369 -4.63 21.48 10.61
CA LYS A 369 -5.67 20.79 9.82
C LYS A 369 -7.03 21.33 10.25
N LEU A 370 -7.87 21.66 9.27
CA LEU A 370 -9.17 22.28 9.51
C LEU A 370 -10.24 21.64 8.61
N PHE A 371 -11.33 21.19 9.24
CA PHE A 371 -12.60 20.94 8.58
C PHE A 371 -13.53 22.10 8.96
N HIS A 372 -13.92 22.90 7.97
CA HIS A 372 -14.69 24.13 8.15
C HIS A 372 -15.89 24.10 7.21
N THR A 373 -17.09 24.26 7.77
CA THR A 373 -18.34 24.38 6.99
C THR A 373 -18.67 25.85 6.70
N LYS A 374 -19.43 26.11 5.63
CA LYS A 374 -20.05 27.43 5.36
C LYS A 374 -20.84 28.00 6.56
N THR A 375 -21.36 27.11 7.41
CA THR A 375 -22.06 27.43 8.67
C THR A 375 -21.13 27.73 9.86
N GLN A 376 -19.84 28.00 9.61
CA GLN A 376 -18.83 28.39 10.61
C GLN A 376 -18.66 27.39 11.76
N LYS A 377 -18.83 26.10 11.47
CA LYS A 377 -18.47 25.00 12.37
C LYS A 377 -17.07 24.54 11.98
N VAL A 378 -16.17 24.49 12.97
CA VAL A 378 -14.73 24.24 12.75
C VAL A 378 -14.26 23.13 13.67
N ALA A 379 -13.78 22.05 13.06
CA ALA A 379 -12.91 21.07 13.72
C ALA A 379 -11.45 21.38 13.32
N ARG A 380 -10.62 21.67 14.32
CA ARG A 380 -9.23 22.13 14.20
C ARG A 380 -8.30 21.13 14.88
N PHE A 381 -7.23 20.75 14.20
CA PHE A 381 -6.19 19.86 14.70
C PHE A 381 -4.84 20.53 14.47
N ASP A 382 -4.29 21.10 15.54
CA ASP A 382 -3.04 21.85 15.55
C ASP A 382 -1.97 21.12 16.35
N ASP A 383 -0.70 21.47 16.12
CA ASP A 383 0.48 20.93 16.82
C ASP A 383 0.43 21.05 18.36
N LYS A 384 -0.51 21.85 18.90
CA LYS A 384 -0.67 22.15 20.33
C LYS A 384 -2.05 21.84 20.92
N GLU A 385 -3.08 21.66 20.10
CA GLU A 385 -4.43 21.33 20.57
C GLU A 385 -5.36 20.80 19.46
N LEU A 386 -6.25 19.90 19.85
CA LEU A 386 -7.46 19.57 19.09
C LEU A 386 -8.59 20.47 19.61
N ALA A 387 -9.33 21.12 18.72
CA ALA A 387 -10.45 21.99 19.08
C ALA A 387 -11.67 21.77 18.17
N LEU A 388 -12.84 21.57 18.77
CA LEU A 388 -14.14 21.58 18.10
C LEU A 388 -14.87 22.87 18.52
N SER A 389 -15.35 23.64 17.55
CA SER A 389 -15.98 24.94 17.84
C SER A 389 -17.08 25.32 16.85
N THR A 390 -18.02 26.12 17.33
CA THR A 390 -18.94 26.88 16.48
C THR A 390 -18.65 28.37 16.67
N GLN A 391 -18.13 29.04 15.64
CA GLN A 391 -17.67 30.43 15.79
C GLN A 391 -18.86 31.38 16.06
N LYS A 392 -20.00 31.08 15.44
CA LYS A 392 -21.27 31.82 15.63
C LYS A 392 -21.84 31.65 17.05
N ASP A 393 -21.93 30.42 17.54
CA ASP A 393 -22.63 30.08 18.80
C ASP A 393 -21.69 30.11 20.03
N LYS A 394 -20.39 30.38 19.81
CA LYS A 394 -19.34 30.54 20.83
C LYS A 394 -19.19 29.35 21.79
N ILE A 395 -19.42 28.14 21.28
CA ILE A 395 -19.13 26.87 21.97
C ILE A 395 -17.74 26.39 21.54
N LEU A 396 -16.91 25.96 22.49
CA LEU A 396 -15.56 25.45 22.26
C LEU A 396 -15.25 24.28 23.19
N VAL A 397 -14.95 23.12 22.62
CA VAL A 397 -14.31 21.99 23.30
C VAL A 397 -12.86 21.91 22.80
N ARG A 398 -11.87 21.93 23.69
CA ARG A 398 -10.46 21.76 23.30
C ARG A 398 -9.70 20.79 24.21
N LEU A 399 -8.78 20.05 23.61
CA LEU A 399 -7.87 19.12 24.25
C LEU A 399 -6.44 19.60 23.97
N ASN A 400 -5.73 20.04 25.00
CA ASN A 400 -4.44 20.75 24.90
C ASN A 400 -3.42 20.08 25.84
N PRO A 401 -2.34 19.43 25.37
CA PRO A 401 -1.44 18.64 26.23
C PRO A 401 -0.78 19.42 27.37
N ALA A 402 -0.60 20.74 27.24
CA ALA A 402 0.02 21.57 28.26
C ALA A 402 -0.96 22.08 29.34
N SER A 403 -2.27 22.06 29.07
CA SER A 403 -3.28 22.66 29.96
C SER A 403 -4.53 21.81 30.19
N GLY A 404 -4.60 20.59 29.64
CA GLY A 404 -5.70 19.65 29.83
C GLY A 404 -6.88 19.84 28.86
N ILE A 405 -8.05 19.40 29.30
CA ILE A 405 -9.31 19.51 28.55
C ILE A 405 -10.07 20.73 29.04
N HIS A 406 -10.56 21.56 28.12
CA HIS A 406 -11.38 22.73 28.43
C HIS A 406 -12.68 22.67 27.63
N VAL A 407 -13.79 22.97 28.29
CA VAL A 407 -15.11 23.12 27.67
C VAL A 407 -15.62 24.52 28.02
N TYR A 408 -15.96 25.30 27.00
CA TYR A 408 -16.50 26.64 27.12
C TYR A 408 -17.83 26.73 26.37
N SER A 409 -18.79 27.43 26.97
CA SER A 409 -20.11 27.71 26.41
C SER A 409 -20.57 29.08 26.89
N HIS A 410 -21.34 29.79 26.06
CA HIS A 410 -22.10 30.98 26.46
C HIS A 410 -23.55 30.63 26.88
N HIS A 411 -23.90 29.35 26.82
CA HIS A 411 -25.18 28.76 27.22
C HIS A 411 -24.95 27.67 28.28
N ASP A 412 -26.03 27.18 28.89
CA ASP A 412 -25.97 26.17 29.96
C ASP A 412 -25.21 24.89 29.54
N LEU A 413 -24.49 24.30 30.50
CA LEU A 413 -23.67 23.10 30.31
C LEU A 413 -24.16 21.98 31.24
N THR A 414 -25.02 21.12 30.71
CA THR A 414 -25.64 20.02 31.46
C THR A 414 -24.88 18.71 31.26
N PHE A 415 -24.56 18.03 32.36
CA PHE A 415 -24.02 16.66 32.36
C PHE A 415 -25.09 15.69 32.86
N HIS A 416 -25.25 14.57 32.16
CA HIS A 416 -26.23 13.53 32.50
C HIS A 416 -25.56 12.14 32.45
N ALA A 417 -26.03 11.22 33.28
CA ALA A 417 -25.60 9.82 33.33
C ALA A 417 -26.75 8.98 33.87
N ASP A 418 -26.99 7.80 33.27
CA ASP A 418 -28.05 6.87 33.67
C ASP A 418 -27.73 6.15 35.00
N THR A 419 -26.47 6.19 35.44
CA THR A 419 -25.95 5.56 36.66
C THR A 419 -25.18 6.57 37.51
N ASP A 420 -23.85 6.50 37.54
CA ASP A 420 -22.99 7.33 38.41
C ASP A 420 -22.17 8.36 37.63
N LEU A 421 -22.19 9.62 38.08
CA LEU A 421 -21.29 10.68 37.61
C LEU A 421 -20.13 10.86 38.61
N VAL A 422 -18.99 10.20 38.35
CA VAL A 422 -17.84 10.18 39.27
C VAL A 422 -16.80 11.25 38.92
N LEU A 423 -16.52 12.16 39.87
CA LEU A 423 -15.43 13.13 39.77
C LEU A 423 -14.32 12.78 40.78
N HIS A 424 -13.11 12.49 40.29
CA HIS A 424 -11.98 12.04 41.11
C HIS A 424 -10.65 12.69 40.72
N GLY A 425 -9.85 13.07 41.72
CA GLY A 425 -8.51 13.62 41.56
C GLY A 425 -7.92 14.11 42.88
N LYS A 426 -6.64 14.49 42.90
CA LYS A 426 -5.95 15.01 44.10
C LYS A 426 -6.57 16.30 44.67
N LYS A 427 -7.28 17.05 43.84
CA LYS A 427 -8.08 18.22 44.17
C LYS A 427 -9.27 18.25 43.22
N VAL A 428 -10.48 18.38 43.76
CA VAL A 428 -11.66 18.83 43.01
C VAL A 428 -11.96 20.23 43.49
N GLN A 429 -12.19 21.17 42.58
CA GLN A 429 -12.54 22.56 42.91
C GLN A 429 -13.76 22.95 42.09
N MET A 430 -14.79 23.42 42.79
CA MET A 430 -15.97 24.04 42.19
C MET A 430 -15.95 25.51 42.59
N THR A 431 -16.35 26.40 41.68
CA THR A 431 -16.34 27.85 41.91
C THR A 431 -17.42 28.47 41.01
N ALA A 432 -18.27 29.31 41.58
CA ALA A 432 -19.35 29.99 40.87
C ALA A 432 -19.43 31.44 41.35
N THR A 433 -19.95 32.34 40.50
CA THR A 433 -20.07 33.77 40.80
C THR A 433 -21.33 34.13 41.59
N ARG A 434 -22.35 33.25 41.60
CA ARG A 434 -23.63 33.50 42.29
C ARG A 434 -23.95 32.44 43.36
N GLU A 435 -23.90 31.16 42.99
CA GLU A 435 -24.43 30.09 43.82
C GLU A 435 -23.79 28.74 43.46
N ILE A 436 -23.56 27.88 44.46
CA ILE A 436 -23.36 26.44 44.28
C ILE A 436 -24.44 25.72 45.07
N SER A 437 -25.17 24.81 44.41
CA SER A 437 -26.30 24.08 44.99
C SER A 437 -26.17 22.58 44.73
N LEU A 438 -26.37 21.77 45.76
CA LEU A 438 -26.24 20.32 45.76
C LEU A 438 -27.49 19.72 46.42
N THR A 439 -28.36 19.08 45.64
CA THR A 439 -29.65 18.56 46.10
C THR A 439 -29.74 17.05 45.90
N CYS A 440 -30.18 16.32 46.93
CA CYS A 440 -30.47 14.89 46.88
C CYS A 440 -31.78 14.59 47.63
N LYS A 441 -32.84 14.32 46.85
CA LYS A 441 -34.22 14.12 47.35
C LYS A 441 -34.66 15.28 48.25
N THR A 442 -34.86 15.03 49.55
CA THR A 442 -35.31 16.02 50.54
C THR A 442 -34.17 16.79 51.22
N SER A 443 -32.91 16.45 50.94
CA SER A 443 -31.73 17.11 51.50
C SER A 443 -31.06 18.02 50.48
N TYR A 444 -30.58 19.19 50.91
CA TYR A 444 -29.77 20.07 50.07
C TYR A 444 -28.67 20.81 50.86
N ILE A 445 -27.62 21.20 50.15
CA ILE A 445 -26.60 22.15 50.56
C ILE A 445 -26.56 23.26 49.51
N ARG A 446 -26.71 24.52 49.91
CA ARG A 446 -26.60 25.70 49.03
C ARG A 446 -25.61 26.70 49.64
N THR A 447 -24.78 27.30 48.81
CA THR A 447 -23.92 28.42 49.21
C THR A 447 -23.93 29.53 48.15
N ASP A 448 -24.09 30.75 48.64
CA ASP A 448 -24.47 31.98 47.92
C ASP A 448 -23.85 33.23 48.58
N GLY A 449 -22.90 33.03 49.48
CA GLY A 449 -22.44 34.00 50.48
C GLY A 449 -22.73 33.52 51.90
N ALA A 450 -23.87 32.83 52.12
CA ALA A 450 -24.15 32.04 53.32
C ALA A 450 -23.90 30.54 53.06
N LEU A 451 -24.12 29.72 54.09
CA LEU A 451 -24.15 28.26 53.99
C LEU A 451 -25.49 27.74 54.51
N HIS A 452 -26.35 27.30 53.59
CA HIS A 452 -27.65 26.73 53.88
C HIS A 452 -27.59 25.21 53.78
N ILE A 453 -28.01 24.49 54.83
CA ILE A 453 -28.06 23.03 54.86
C ILE A 453 -29.44 22.59 55.37
N LYS A 454 -30.11 21.72 54.61
CA LYS A 454 -31.33 21.03 55.02
C LYS A 454 -31.14 19.53 54.84
N ALA A 455 -31.44 18.74 55.86
CA ALA A 455 -31.41 17.28 55.82
C ALA A 455 -32.41 16.70 56.83
N SER A 456 -32.85 15.46 56.63
CA SER A 456 -33.75 14.76 57.57
C SER A 456 -33.05 14.31 58.86
N LYS A 457 -31.72 14.10 58.82
CA LYS A 457 -30.89 13.79 59.99
C LYS A 457 -29.46 14.27 59.74
N PHE A 458 -28.87 14.99 60.69
CA PHE A 458 -27.47 15.41 60.65
C PHE A 458 -26.61 14.48 61.52
N MET A 459 -25.72 13.70 60.91
CA MET A 459 -24.86 12.74 61.62
C MET A 459 -23.48 13.35 61.86
N LYS A 460 -23.12 13.58 63.14
CA LYS A 460 -21.88 14.27 63.54
C LYS A 460 -20.84 13.31 64.14
N ASN A 461 -20.63 12.16 63.50
CA ASN A 461 -19.64 11.18 63.94
C ASN A 461 -18.22 11.66 63.62
N GLN A 462 -17.40 11.91 64.65
CA GLN A 462 -15.96 12.00 64.47
C GLN A 462 -15.40 10.60 64.16
N VAL A 463 -14.43 10.52 63.24
CA VAL A 463 -13.67 9.29 63.00
C VAL A 463 -12.92 8.91 64.29
N PRO A 464 -13.03 7.67 64.80
CA PRO A 464 -12.37 7.26 66.04
C PRO A 464 -10.88 7.56 66.04
N ASP A 465 -10.38 8.08 67.16
CA ASP A 465 -9.03 8.62 67.27
C ASP A 465 -7.93 7.55 67.00
N ALA A 466 -8.23 6.28 67.30
CA ALA A 466 -7.38 5.13 66.95
C ALA A 466 -7.30 4.88 65.42
N GLU A 467 -8.39 5.07 64.68
CA GLU A 467 -8.43 4.93 63.22
C GLU A 467 -7.74 6.11 62.53
N LEU A 468 -7.89 7.32 63.06
CA LEU A 468 -7.14 8.50 62.60
C LEU A 468 -5.62 8.34 62.83
N LYS A 469 -5.22 7.75 63.97
CA LYS A 469 -3.81 7.39 64.26
C LYS A 469 -3.31 6.26 63.35
N ALA A 470 -4.12 5.25 63.06
CA ALA A 470 -3.80 4.17 62.13
C ALA A 470 -3.58 4.69 60.69
N TYR A 471 -4.49 5.54 60.20
CA TYR A 471 -4.38 6.15 58.88
C TYR A 471 -3.13 7.04 58.75
N LYS A 472 -2.88 7.94 59.71
CA LYS A 472 -1.65 8.75 59.74
C LYS A 472 -0.38 7.88 59.78
N SER A 473 -0.38 6.80 60.56
CA SER A 473 0.72 5.81 60.62
C SER A 473 0.90 5.05 59.31
N LEU A 474 -0.16 4.80 58.53
CA LEU A 474 -0.04 4.19 57.21
C LEU A 474 0.50 5.18 56.18
N ILE A 475 -0.07 6.38 56.08
CA ILE A 475 0.37 7.42 55.13
C ILE A 475 1.84 7.79 55.30
N GLN A 476 2.35 7.85 56.54
CA GLN A 476 3.77 8.08 56.79
C GLN A 476 4.67 6.91 56.39
N GLU A 477 4.15 5.66 56.37
CA GLU A 477 4.88 4.47 55.93
C GLU A 477 4.84 4.27 54.40
N LEU A 478 3.82 4.78 53.71
CA LEU A 478 3.70 4.74 52.25
C LEU A 478 4.61 5.76 51.54
N LYS A 479 5.15 6.76 52.26
CA LYS A 479 6.15 7.69 51.71
C LYS A 479 7.42 6.92 51.31
N GLY A 480 7.59 6.74 50.00
CA GLY A 480 8.71 5.99 49.42
C GLY A 480 8.49 4.48 49.29
N LYS A 481 7.26 3.96 49.44
CA LYS A 481 6.96 2.53 49.28
C LYS A 481 5.75 2.28 48.37
N GLY A 482 5.97 1.53 47.28
CA GLY A 482 4.93 1.14 46.32
C GLY A 482 4.09 -0.07 46.74
N TYR A 483 3.58 -0.11 47.97
CA TYR A 483 2.77 -1.24 48.44
C TYR A 483 1.42 -1.35 47.68
N PRO A 484 1.05 -2.54 47.15
CA PRO A 484 -0.22 -2.72 46.43
C PRO A 484 -1.43 -2.65 47.38
N GLN A 485 -2.63 -2.40 46.83
CA GLN A 485 -3.79 -2.01 47.64
C GLN A 485 -4.17 -3.00 48.74
N TRP A 486 -4.09 -4.32 48.49
CA TRP A 486 -4.38 -5.34 49.52
C TRP A 486 -3.43 -5.27 50.71
N VAL A 487 -2.14 -4.94 50.47
CA VAL A 487 -1.15 -4.71 51.53
C VAL A 487 -1.48 -3.44 52.30
N GLN A 488 -1.89 -2.36 51.62
CA GLN A 488 -2.30 -1.13 52.29
C GLN A 488 -3.52 -1.37 53.20
N ASN A 489 -4.51 -2.13 52.72
CA ASN A 489 -5.73 -2.46 53.47
C ASN A 489 -5.42 -3.29 54.72
N LEU A 490 -4.64 -4.38 54.59
CA LEU A 490 -4.24 -5.21 55.73
C LEU A 490 -3.30 -4.48 56.70
N LEU A 491 -2.38 -3.63 56.21
CA LEU A 491 -1.58 -2.76 57.09
C LEU A 491 -2.45 -1.72 57.80
N LEU A 492 -3.49 -1.18 57.17
CA LEU A 492 -4.44 -0.26 57.83
C LEU A 492 -5.21 -1.00 58.93
N GLN A 493 -5.69 -2.21 58.65
CA GLN A 493 -6.37 -3.06 59.63
C GLN A 493 -5.45 -3.35 60.82
N PHE A 494 -4.26 -3.92 60.61
CA PHE A 494 -3.34 -4.25 61.70
C PHE A 494 -2.83 -3.01 62.47
N LYS A 495 -2.69 -1.84 61.82
CA LYS A 495 -2.41 -0.57 62.51
C LYS A 495 -3.63 -0.11 63.34
N THR A 496 -4.84 -0.33 62.86
CA THR A 496 -6.09 0.00 63.57
C THR A 496 -6.27 -0.90 64.78
N ASP A 497 -6.10 -2.21 64.62
CA ASP A 497 -6.13 -3.19 65.71
C ASP A 497 -5.06 -2.86 66.76
N TYR A 498 -3.84 -2.50 66.32
CA TYR A 498 -2.78 -2.04 67.20
C TYR A 498 -3.19 -0.80 68.03
N TYR A 499 -3.67 0.27 67.39
CA TYR A 499 -4.04 1.48 68.13
C TYR A 499 -5.31 1.31 68.98
N LYS A 500 -6.25 0.43 68.60
CA LYS A 500 -7.39 0.04 69.42
C LYS A 500 -6.95 -0.76 70.65
N ALA A 501 -6.06 -1.74 70.48
CA ALA A 501 -5.50 -2.51 71.60
C ALA A 501 -4.65 -1.63 72.55
N VAL A 502 -3.82 -0.72 72.02
CA VAL A 502 -3.07 0.25 72.83
C VAL A 502 -4.01 1.19 73.60
N ALA A 503 -5.09 1.69 72.98
CA ALA A 503 -6.08 2.52 73.66
C ALA A 503 -6.88 1.75 74.74
N ALA A 504 -7.08 0.45 74.57
CA ALA A 504 -7.70 -0.45 75.55
C ALA A 504 -6.73 -1.00 76.60
N GLY A 505 -5.43 -0.65 76.55
CA GLY A 505 -4.40 -1.17 77.45
C GLY A 505 -3.95 -2.62 77.18
N ASP A 506 -4.46 -3.27 76.12
CA ASP A 506 -4.15 -4.65 75.78
C ASP A 506 -2.75 -4.78 75.15
N LYS A 507 -1.77 -5.06 76.02
CA LYS A 507 -0.37 -5.34 75.66
C LYS A 507 -0.20 -6.66 74.87
N LYS A 508 -1.18 -7.57 74.85
CA LYS A 508 -1.13 -8.82 74.09
C LYS A 508 -1.63 -8.59 72.66
N GLY A 509 -2.84 -8.08 72.48
CA GLY A 509 -3.39 -7.73 71.16
C GLY A 509 -2.52 -6.71 70.41
N ALA A 510 -1.94 -5.73 71.10
CA ALA A 510 -0.98 -4.81 70.49
C ALA A 510 0.29 -5.52 69.97
N LYS A 511 0.82 -6.50 70.71
CA LYS A 511 1.96 -7.33 70.23
C LYS A 511 1.56 -8.21 69.04
N GLU A 512 0.38 -8.82 69.08
CA GLU A 512 -0.11 -9.68 67.99
C GLU A 512 -0.40 -8.90 66.70
N ALA A 513 -1.01 -7.72 66.79
CA ALA A 513 -1.24 -6.83 65.66
C ALA A 513 0.08 -6.33 65.05
N ALA A 514 1.06 -5.95 65.90
CA ALA A 514 2.41 -5.59 65.45
C ALA A 514 3.15 -6.77 64.79
N ALA A 515 2.98 -7.99 65.31
CA ALA A 515 3.56 -9.21 64.72
C ALA A 515 2.96 -9.53 63.34
N LYS A 516 1.62 -9.49 63.20
CA LYS A 516 0.92 -9.65 61.90
C LYS A 516 1.40 -8.62 60.88
N ALA A 517 1.51 -7.35 61.29
CA ALA A 517 2.05 -6.29 60.44
C ALA A 517 3.55 -6.48 60.10
N LYS A 518 4.35 -7.11 60.96
CA LYS A 518 5.76 -7.45 60.65
C LYS A 518 5.83 -8.60 59.63
N GLN A 519 5.05 -9.66 59.84
CA GLN A 519 4.96 -10.82 58.96
C GLN A 519 4.52 -10.43 57.55
N LEU A 520 3.48 -9.60 57.43
CA LEU A 520 3.00 -9.08 56.14
C LEU A 520 4.10 -8.31 55.39
N ARG A 521 4.87 -7.45 56.06
CA ARG A 521 6.00 -6.74 55.43
C ARG A 521 7.10 -7.67 54.94
N GLN A 522 7.38 -8.75 55.68
CA GLN A 522 8.37 -9.75 55.27
C GLN A 522 7.89 -10.49 54.01
N GLN A 523 6.64 -10.96 54.01
CA GLN A 523 6.03 -11.63 52.85
C GLN A 523 6.01 -10.73 51.61
N VAL A 524 5.72 -9.44 51.78
CA VAL A 524 5.77 -8.47 50.67
C VAL A 524 7.20 -8.27 50.17
N ALA A 525 8.20 -8.17 51.07
CA ALA A 525 9.61 -8.08 50.68
C ALA A 525 10.14 -9.37 49.99
N GLU A 526 9.55 -10.54 50.28
CA GLU A 526 9.82 -11.79 49.57
C GLU A 526 9.22 -11.78 48.15
N ILE A 527 8.07 -11.13 47.93
CA ILE A 527 7.48 -10.92 46.60
C ILE A 527 8.25 -9.83 45.82
N ASP A 528 8.65 -8.73 46.47
CA ASP A 528 9.41 -7.63 45.86
C ASP A 528 10.74 -8.10 45.25
N ARG A 529 11.35 -9.14 45.83
CA ARG A 529 12.57 -9.78 45.33
C ARG A 529 12.38 -10.59 44.04
N MET A 530 11.15 -10.94 43.66
CA MET A 530 10.90 -11.69 42.43
C MET A 530 11.16 -10.83 41.18
N PRO A 531 11.52 -11.44 40.04
CA PRO A 531 11.58 -10.75 38.75
C PRO A 531 10.29 -9.98 38.44
N ALA A 532 10.41 -8.86 37.71
CA ALA A 532 9.29 -7.94 37.48
C ALA A 532 8.05 -8.60 36.83
N TRP A 533 8.26 -9.56 35.93
CA TRP A 533 7.19 -10.33 35.27
C TRP A 533 6.40 -11.23 36.25
N ALA A 534 7.07 -11.79 37.26
CA ALA A 534 6.43 -12.66 38.26
C ALA A 534 5.84 -11.87 39.45
N ARG A 535 6.45 -10.73 39.80
CA ARG A 535 6.05 -9.91 40.96
C ARG A 535 4.57 -9.48 40.89
N ALA A 536 4.11 -9.03 39.72
CA ALA A 536 2.73 -8.59 39.52
C ALA A 536 1.72 -9.74 39.74
N GLN A 537 1.92 -10.86 39.06
CA GLN A 537 1.10 -12.08 39.23
C GLN A 537 1.09 -12.58 40.68
N MET A 538 2.25 -12.58 41.34
CA MET A 538 2.35 -13.01 42.73
C MET A 538 1.58 -12.09 43.69
N HIS A 539 1.61 -10.77 43.48
CA HIS A 539 0.74 -9.86 44.24
C HIS A 539 -0.74 -10.10 43.95
N GLU A 540 -1.12 -10.42 42.71
CA GLU A 540 -2.50 -10.71 42.32
C GLU A 540 -3.02 -12.00 42.97
N TYR A 541 -2.32 -13.12 42.81
CA TYR A 541 -2.68 -14.40 43.45
C TYR A 541 -2.73 -14.28 44.97
N THR A 542 -1.86 -13.46 45.57
CA THR A 542 -1.90 -13.19 47.02
C THR A 542 -3.11 -12.34 47.42
N SER A 543 -3.54 -11.36 46.61
CA SER A 543 -4.78 -10.61 46.82
C SER A 543 -6.00 -11.54 46.76
N GLN A 544 -6.12 -12.29 45.66
CA GLN A 544 -7.23 -13.23 45.45
C GLN A 544 -7.28 -14.33 46.52
N TRP A 545 -6.13 -14.74 47.07
CA TRP A 545 -6.07 -15.65 48.22
C TRP A 545 -6.60 -15.00 49.50
N TRP A 546 -6.24 -13.76 49.80
CA TRP A 546 -6.75 -13.03 50.97
C TRP A 546 -8.24 -12.71 50.87
N GLU A 547 -8.73 -12.37 49.69
CA GLU A 547 -10.16 -12.22 49.41
C GLU A 547 -10.92 -13.55 49.64
N ALA A 548 -10.41 -14.64 49.09
CA ALA A 548 -10.95 -15.98 49.33
C ALA A 548 -10.84 -16.42 50.81
N HIS A 549 -9.82 -15.96 51.54
CA HIS A 549 -9.69 -16.18 52.98
C HIS A 549 -10.76 -15.41 53.76
N GLY A 550 -11.00 -14.14 53.43
CA GLY A 550 -12.08 -13.33 54.02
C GLY A 550 -13.48 -13.89 53.75
N ALA A 551 -13.71 -14.42 52.54
CA ALA A 551 -14.94 -15.11 52.16
C ALA A 551 -15.03 -16.57 52.66
N ASN A 552 -14.02 -17.08 53.36
CA ASN A 552 -13.86 -18.47 53.79
C ASN A 552 -13.91 -19.53 52.65
N ASP A 553 -13.73 -19.14 51.40
CA ASP A 553 -13.67 -20.03 50.23
C ASP A 553 -12.39 -20.87 50.22
N LYS A 554 -12.48 -22.09 50.77
CA LYS A 554 -11.37 -23.04 50.84
C LYS A 554 -10.95 -23.59 49.47
N ALA A 555 -11.82 -23.57 48.46
CA ALA A 555 -11.49 -24.05 47.12
C ALA A 555 -10.60 -23.03 46.41
N LYS A 556 -11.00 -21.75 46.37
CA LYS A 556 -10.21 -20.67 45.77
C LYS A 556 -8.91 -20.40 46.56
N GLN A 557 -8.92 -20.52 47.90
CA GLN A 557 -7.69 -20.52 48.72
C GLN A 557 -6.70 -21.60 48.25
N LYS A 558 -7.16 -22.84 48.01
CA LYS A 558 -6.29 -23.94 47.53
C LYS A 558 -5.79 -23.70 46.10
N GLN A 559 -6.66 -23.19 45.22
CA GLN A 559 -6.32 -22.87 43.83
C GLN A 559 -5.25 -21.78 43.73
N MET A 560 -5.44 -20.64 44.40
CA MET A 560 -4.47 -19.54 44.38
C MET A 560 -3.13 -19.93 45.01
N HIS A 561 -3.14 -20.79 46.03
CA HIS A 561 -1.91 -21.32 46.62
C HIS A 561 -1.15 -22.23 45.64
N LEU A 562 -1.84 -23.07 44.86
CA LEU A 562 -1.22 -23.90 43.82
C LEU A 562 -0.59 -23.04 42.71
N LEU A 563 -1.30 -22.04 42.20
CA LEU A 563 -0.80 -21.13 41.17
C LEU A 563 0.42 -20.33 41.66
N ALA A 564 0.40 -19.83 42.91
CA ALA A 564 1.54 -19.16 43.51
C ALA A 564 2.77 -20.09 43.64
N ASN A 565 2.59 -21.37 43.95
CA ASN A 565 3.71 -22.31 44.01
C ASN A 565 4.25 -22.65 42.61
N GLN A 566 3.38 -22.88 41.62
CA GLN A 566 3.78 -23.04 40.22
C GLN A 566 4.54 -21.82 39.68
N LEU A 567 4.16 -20.60 40.08
CA LEU A 567 4.88 -19.39 39.70
C LEU A 567 6.28 -19.30 40.36
N ARG A 568 6.43 -19.73 41.62
CA ARG A 568 7.75 -19.85 42.28
C ARG A 568 8.63 -20.88 41.57
N ASP A 569 8.09 -22.05 41.26
CA ASP A 569 8.79 -23.09 40.49
C ASP A 569 9.22 -22.57 39.11
N ASN A 570 8.36 -21.82 38.40
CA ASN A 570 8.68 -21.22 37.10
C ASN A 570 9.82 -20.19 37.18
N VAL A 571 9.85 -19.34 38.21
CA VAL A 571 10.96 -18.39 38.44
C VAL A 571 12.27 -19.15 38.66
N LEU A 572 12.26 -20.17 39.52
CA LEU A 572 13.44 -20.98 39.83
C LEU A 572 13.91 -21.81 38.63
N ILE A 573 13.00 -22.34 37.80
CA ILE A 573 13.33 -23.01 36.54
C ILE A 573 14.06 -22.04 35.60
N ASN A 574 13.57 -20.81 35.44
CA ASN A 574 14.22 -19.82 34.59
C ASN A 574 15.62 -19.46 35.12
N GLU A 575 15.80 -19.29 36.43
CA GLU A 575 17.12 -19.06 37.06
C GLU A 575 18.09 -20.24 36.84
N LEU A 576 17.62 -21.48 37.02
CA LEU A 576 18.42 -22.69 36.77
C LEU A 576 18.81 -22.81 35.29
N ILE A 577 17.93 -22.44 34.36
CA ILE A 577 18.22 -22.40 32.91
C ILE A 577 19.26 -21.32 32.60
N ARG A 578 19.22 -20.14 33.24
CA ARG A 578 20.27 -19.10 33.09
C ARG A 578 21.65 -19.62 33.46
N GLY A 579 21.76 -20.45 34.49
CA GLY A 579 23.03 -21.06 34.94
C GLY A 579 23.55 -22.23 34.09
N HIS A 580 22.73 -22.78 33.18
CA HIS A 580 23.05 -24.05 32.50
C HIS A 580 24.19 -23.95 31.47
N SER A 581 24.35 -22.82 30.76
CA SER A 581 25.38 -22.62 29.73
C SER A 581 25.54 -21.15 29.35
N ALA A 582 26.63 -20.81 28.65
CA ALA A 582 26.89 -19.46 28.13
C ALA A 582 25.85 -18.93 27.11
N LYS A 583 24.88 -19.74 26.64
CA LYS A 583 23.81 -19.32 25.71
C LYS A 583 22.38 -19.56 26.23
N SER A 584 22.18 -20.34 27.29
CA SER A 584 20.84 -20.69 27.79
C SER A 584 20.10 -19.53 28.47
N TYR A 585 20.81 -18.43 28.78
CA TYR A 585 20.16 -17.17 29.17
C TYR A 585 19.19 -16.63 28.09
N LEU A 586 19.37 -17.00 26.81
CA LEU A 586 18.46 -16.65 25.71
C LEU A 586 17.13 -17.41 25.84
N ASP A 587 17.18 -18.72 26.10
CA ASP A 587 15.99 -19.53 26.36
C ASP A 587 15.26 -19.08 27.63
N ALA A 588 16.01 -18.70 28.68
CA ALA A 588 15.43 -18.11 29.89
C ALA A 588 14.77 -16.75 29.62
N ASN A 589 15.43 -15.84 28.89
CA ASN A 589 14.82 -14.56 28.49
C ASN A 589 13.52 -14.78 27.70
N ARG A 590 13.50 -15.75 26.77
CA ARG A 590 12.30 -16.10 26.02
C ARG A 590 11.20 -16.71 26.89
N LEU A 591 11.55 -17.53 27.88
CA LEU A 591 10.60 -18.05 28.87
C LEU A 591 10.00 -16.95 29.76
N GLU A 592 10.75 -15.91 30.09
CA GLU A 592 10.23 -14.73 30.80
C GLU A 592 9.34 -13.87 29.91
N GLU A 593 9.70 -13.67 28.64
CA GLU A 593 8.88 -12.98 27.64
C GLU A 593 7.52 -13.69 27.45
N LEU A 594 7.54 -15.02 27.25
CA LEU A 594 6.33 -15.85 27.13
C LEU A 594 5.48 -15.81 28.40
N SER A 595 6.10 -15.79 29.58
CA SER A 595 5.39 -15.67 30.87
C SER A 595 4.75 -14.30 31.04
N GLY A 596 5.41 -13.23 30.58
CA GLY A 596 4.85 -11.87 30.53
C GLY A 596 3.70 -11.74 29.53
N GLN A 597 3.81 -12.36 28.35
CA GLN A 597 2.71 -12.41 27.37
C GLN A 597 1.49 -13.14 27.92
N TYR A 598 1.69 -14.31 28.56
CA TYR A 598 0.63 -15.06 29.24
C TYR A 598 -0.04 -14.25 30.38
N SER A 599 0.62 -13.20 30.88
CA SER A 599 0.17 -12.36 31.98
C SER A 599 -0.67 -11.14 31.59
N ASP A 600 -1.01 -10.92 30.31
CA ASP A 600 -1.66 -9.67 29.90
C ASP A 600 -3.03 -9.46 30.59
N ALA A 601 -3.04 -8.56 31.57
CA ALA A 601 -4.20 -8.20 32.40
C ALA A 601 -5.34 -7.53 31.61
N ALA A 602 -5.17 -7.30 30.30
CA ALA A 602 -6.25 -6.85 29.43
C ALA A 602 -7.18 -7.98 28.91
N HIS A 603 -6.95 -9.25 29.29
CA HIS A 603 -7.76 -10.42 28.89
C HIS A 603 -7.92 -10.60 27.36
N LYS A 604 -6.91 -10.26 26.57
CA LYS A 604 -6.96 -10.27 25.09
C LYS A 604 -6.54 -11.58 24.42
N LEU A 605 -5.97 -12.52 25.17
CA LEU A 605 -5.52 -13.81 24.62
C LEU A 605 -6.70 -14.78 24.43
N THR A 606 -6.76 -15.44 23.28
CA THR A 606 -7.67 -16.56 23.07
C THR A 606 -7.11 -17.84 23.72
N ALA A 607 -7.97 -18.86 23.87
CA ALA A 607 -7.52 -20.19 24.30
C ALA A 607 -6.51 -20.84 23.34
N ALA A 608 -6.48 -20.41 22.06
CA ALA A 608 -5.47 -20.86 21.11
C ALA A 608 -4.10 -20.23 21.39
N ASP A 609 -4.06 -18.92 21.71
CA ASP A 609 -2.82 -18.20 22.03
C ASP A 609 -2.21 -18.70 23.33
N GLN A 610 -3.05 -18.89 24.37
CA GLN A 610 -2.62 -19.50 25.64
C GLN A 610 -2.03 -20.90 25.43
N LYS A 611 -2.62 -21.71 24.54
CA LYS A 611 -2.14 -23.05 24.19
C LYS A 611 -0.85 -23.01 23.36
N ALA A 612 -0.67 -22.00 22.51
CA ALA A 612 0.56 -21.78 21.74
C ALA A 612 1.73 -21.36 22.65
N ILE A 613 1.51 -20.37 23.52
CA ILE A 613 2.49 -19.90 24.51
C ILE A 613 2.90 -21.04 25.45
N ALA A 614 1.94 -21.80 25.97
CA ALA A 614 2.21 -22.97 26.81
C ALA A 614 3.01 -24.06 26.07
N LYS A 615 2.72 -24.31 24.78
CA LYS A 615 3.47 -25.26 23.94
C LYS A 615 4.91 -24.81 23.70
N GLU A 616 5.14 -23.52 23.44
CA GLU A 616 6.50 -22.98 23.26
C GLU A 616 7.29 -23.04 24.57
N ALA A 617 6.70 -22.61 25.69
CA ALA A 617 7.33 -22.68 27.00
C ALA A 617 7.66 -24.12 27.43
N ALA A 618 6.78 -25.08 27.16
CA ALA A 618 7.05 -26.50 27.39
C ALA A 618 8.20 -27.03 26.51
N ALA A 619 8.25 -26.67 25.23
CA ALA A 619 9.33 -27.06 24.34
C ALA A 619 10.69 -26.48 24.78
N LEU A 620 10.73 -25.23 25.23
CA LEU A 620 11.94 -24.60 25.78
C LEU A 620 12.39 -25.28 27.07
N ARG A 621 11.49 -25.54 28.03
CA ARG A 621 11.82 -26.23 29.28
C ARG A 621 12.23 -27.69 29.08
N SER A 622 11.66 -28.37 28.08
CA SER A 622 12.03 -29.75 27.73
C SER A 622 13.48 -29.87 27.25
N LYS A 623 14.11 -28.81 26.70
CA LYS A 623 15.56 -28.80 26.40
C LYS A 623 16.40 -29.09 27.66
N TYR A 624 15.93 -28.60 28.80
CA TYR A 624 16.59 -28.63 30.10
C TYR A 624 16.06 -29.75 31.01
N GLY A 625 15.44 -30.78 30.40
CA GLY A 625 15.01 -32.01 31.10
C GLY A 625 13.59 -32.00 31.65
N VAL A 626 12.82 -30.90 31.50
CA VAL A 626 11.41 -30.83 31.93
C VAL A 626 10.50 -31.59 30.96
N ASN A 627 10.58 -32.92 31.04
CA ASN A 627 9.77 -33.88 30.30
C ASN A 627 9.89 -35.24 31.01
N SER A 628 8.78 -35.91 31.29
CA SER A 628 8.77 -37.17 32.04
C SER A 628 9.69 -38.25 31.45
N LEU A 629 9.79 -38.34 30.12
CA LEU A 629 10.69 -39.26 29.43
C LEU A 629 12.16 -38.90 29.66
N LEU A 630 12.51 -37.62 29.51
CA LEU A 630 13.87 -37.14 29.74
C LEU A 630 14.26 -37.22 31.22
N ALA A 631 13.32 -37.02 32.16
CA ALA A 631 13.56 -37.22 33.58
C ALA A 631 13.88 -38.70 33.89
N ARG A 632 13.06 -39.63 33.38
CA ARG A 632 13.34 -41.08 33.48
C ARG A 632 14.72 -41.44 32.93
N ASP A 633 15.06 -40.94 31.75
CA ASP A 633 16.31 -41.28 31.07
C ASP A 633 17.52 -40.62 31.73
N ASN A 634 17.39 -39.40 32.29
CA ASN A 634 18.43 -38.78 33.11
C ASN A 634 18.60 -39.48 34.48
N LEU A 635 17.53 -40.03 35.08
CA LEU A 635 17.65 -40.87 36.29
C LEU A 635 18.37 -42.18 36.00
N ASN A 636 18.00 -42.90 34.93
CA ASN A 636 18.70 -44.12 34.50
C ASN A 636 20.18 -43.83 34.14
N LYS A 637 20.48 -42.69 33.51
CA LYS A 637 21.84 -42.19 33.27
C LYS A 637 22.60 -41.90 34.58
N LEU A 638 21.92 -41.32 35.57
CA LEU A 638 22.50 -41.01 36.88
C LEU A 638 22.79 -42.29 37.69
N ALA A 639 21.88 -43.28 37.65
CA ALA A 639 22.09 -44.58 38.28
C ALA A 639 23.23 -45.38 37.64
N LYS A 640 23.38 -45.33 36.31
CA LYS A 640 24.55 -45.90 35.62
C LYS A 640 25.87 -45.19 36.00
N LYS A 641 25.82 -43.91 36.38
CA LYS A 641 26.99 -43.10 36.76
C LYS A 641 27.36 -43.23 38.25
N TYR A 642 26.39 -43.47 39.12
CA TYR A 642 26.56 -43.59 40.57
C TYR A 642 25.75 -44.79 41.12
N PRO A 643 26.11 -46.04 40.77
CA PRO A 643 25.35 -47.23 41.16
C PRO A 643 25.22 -47.40 42.68
N ASP A 644 26.26 -47.02 43.43
CA ASP A 644 26.26 -47.08 44.91
C ASP A 644 25.29 -46.07 45.55
N SER A 645 24.87 -45.05 44.79
CA SER A 645 23.88 -44.05 45.23
C SER A 645 22.46 -44.37 44.77
N PHE A 646 22.28 -45.13 43.69
CA PHE A 646 20.98 -45.33 43.03
C PHE A 646 20.81 -46.75 42.49
N SER A 647 19.91 -47.50 43.10
CA SER A 647 19.63 -48.91 42.76
C SER A 647 18.46 -49.12 41.78
N TYR A 648 17.70 -48.08 41.43
CA TYR A 648 16.55 -48.21 40.54
C TYR A 648 16.97 -48.44 39.08
N LYS A 649 16.09 -49.15 38.33
CA LYS A 649 16.12 -49.24 36.87
C LYS A 649 14.70 -48.96 36.38
N LEU A 650 14.45 -47.74 35.89
CA LEU A 650 13.10 -47.35 35.49
C LEU A 650 12.72 -47.99 34.14
N PRO A 651 11.53 -48.63 34.00
CA PRO A 651 11.12 -49.34 32.79
C PRO A 651 11.15 -48.48 31.52
N THR A 652 11.59 -49.08 30.42
CA THR A 652 11.58 -48.42 29.10
C THR A 652 10.19 -48.34 28.47
N THR A 653 9.26 -49.19 28.90
CA THR A 653 7.89 -49.35 28.39
C THR A 653 6.89 -49.53 29.55
N GLY A 654 5.59 -49.34 29.27
CA GLY A 654 4.51 -49.35 30.28
C GLY A 654 4.14 -47.95 30.79
N ASP A 655 3.21 -47.89 31.75
CA ASP A 655 3.07 -46.74 32.65
C ASP A 655 4.09 -46.88 33.78
N TRP A 656 4.77 -45.79 34.10
CA TRP A 656 5.88 -45.71 35.04
C TRP A 656 5.88 -44.39 35.82
N ASP A 657 4.80 -43.61 35.77
CA ASP A 657 4.81 -42.26 36.34
C ASP A 657 4.91 -42.29 37.89
N LYS A 658 4.38 -43.34 38.53
CA LYS A 658 4.52 -43.58 39.97
C LYS A 658 5.98 -43.88 40.34
N GLU A 659 6.64 -44.76 39.60
CA GLU A 659 8.03 -45.17 39.80
C GLU A 659 9.00 -44.01 39.52
N LEU A 660 8.71 -43.20 38.49
CA LEU A 660 9.43 -41.98 38.19
C LEU A 660 9.30 -40.95 39.32
N ASN A 661 8.09 -40.70 39.82
CA ASN A 661 7.89 -39.75 40.93
C ASN A 661 8.61 -40.23 42.22
N ALA A 662 8.62 -41.54 42.49
CA ALA A 662 9.41 -42.12 43.58
C ALA A 662 10.93 -41.95 43.39
N ALA A 663 11.44 -42.18 42.18
CA ALA A 663 12.86 -42.00 41.85
C ALA A 663 13.30 -40.52 41.83
N LEU A 664 12.42 -39.60 41.40
CA LEU A 664 12.64 -38.14 41.53
C LEU A 664 12.69 -37.71 43.00
N HIS A 665 11.85 -38.29 43.86
CA HIS A 665 11.88 -38.03 45.30
C HIS A 665 13.15 -38.59 45.96
N ASP A 666 13.60 -39.79 45.57
CA ASP A 666 14.87 -40.38 46.03
C ASP A 666 16.09 -39.55 45.58
N PHE A 667 16.11 -39.08 44.32
CA PHE A 667 17.06 -38.08 43.83
C PHE A 667 17.03 -36.79 44.65
N ALA A 668 15.85 -36.21 44.86
CA ALA A 668 15.67 -34.98 45.63
C ALA A 668 16.19 -35.13 47.07
N LYS A 669 15.92 -36.27 47.71
CA LYS A 669 16.45 -36.60 49.03
C LYS A 669 17.97 -36.69 49.04
N LYS A 670 18.56 -37.49 48.16
CA LYS A 670 20.01 -37.72 48.09
C LYS A 670 20.81 -36.49 47.63
N TYR A 671 20.18 -35.57 46.91
CA TYR A 671 20.77 -34.27 46.52
C TYR A 671 20.50 -33.13 47.53
N GLY A 672 19.75 -33.37 48.61
CA GLY A 672 19.49 -32.38 49.66
C GLY A 672 18.36 -31.38 49.37
N LEU A 673 17.45 -31.70 48.44
CA LEU A 673 16.31 -30.86 48.03
C LEU A 673 15.00 -31.18 48.76
N GLU A 674 14.90 -32.28 49.51
CA GLU A 674 13.63 -32.74 50.13
C GLU A 674 12.91 -31.65 50.95
N ASN A 675 13.66 -30.86 51.73
CA ASN A 675 13.12 -29.79 52.59
C ASN A 675 12.88 -28.45 51.86
N LYS A 676 12.87 -28.44 50.51
CA LYS A 676 12.64 -27.22 49.70
C LYS A 676 11.22 -27.10 49.14
N GLY A 677 10.44 -28.20 49.12
CA GLY A 677 9.07 -28.20 48.61
C GLY A 677 8.92 -27.93 47.11
N TYR A 678 10.00 -28.12 46.33
CA TYR A 678 10.03 -27.87 44.89
C TYR A 678 9.14 -28.82 44.09
N GLY A 679 8.48 -28.30 43.05
CA GLY A 679 7.70 -29.10 42.12
C GLY A 679 8.54 -30.05 41.26
N ARG A 680 7.85 -31.04 40.67
CA ARG A 680 8.41 -32.08 39.79
C ARG A 680 9.34 -31.53 38.70
N ASP A 681 8.94 -30.41 38.08
CA ASP A 681 9.67 -29.80 36.96
C ASP A 681 11.00 -29.17 37.41
N VAL A 682 11.03 -28.53 38.58
CA VAL A 682 12.28 -28.02 39.20
C VAL A 682 13.24 -29.17 39.48
N LEU A 683 12.74 -30.26 40.07
CA LEU A 683 13.53 -31.46 40.34
C LEU A 683 14.07 -32.09 39.04
N ALA A 684 13.30 -32.07 37.96
CA ALA A 684 13.73 -32.53 36.64
C ALA A 684 14.86 -31.67 36.05
N VAL A 685 14.86 -30.34 36.24
CA VAL A 685 15.97 -29.46 35.81
C VAL A 685 17.24 -29.75 36.63
N TYR A 686 17.14 -29.85 37.97
CA TYR A 686 18.28 -30.21 38.82
C TYR A 686 18.89 -31.55 38.41
N LEU A 687 18.06 -32.58 38.31
CA LEU A 687 18.42 -33.91 37.83
C LEU A 687 19.14 -33.85 36.48
N HIS A 688 18.59 -33.12 35.52
CA HIS A 688 19.15 -33.01 34.19
C HIS A 688 20.53 -32.34 34.20
N GLN A 689 20.71 -31.27 34.97
CA GLN A 689 22.03 -30.63 35.10
C GLN A 689 23.05 -31.56 35.78
N VAL A 690 22.66 -32.31 36.81
CA VAL A 690 23.53 -33.29 37.49
C VAL A 690 23.90 -34.47 36.59
N ALA A 691 22.91 -35.07 35.91
CA ALA A 691 23.11 -36.22 35.02
C ALA A 691 23.99 -35.87 33.81
N ASN A 692 23.99 -34.60 33.38
CA ASN A 692 24.84 -34.09 32.30
C ASN A 692 26.12 -33.39 32.80
N GLY A 693 26.38 -33.36 34.11
CA GLY A 693 27.64 -32.90 34.70
C GLY A 693 27.82 -31.38 34.81
N ILE A 694 26.73 -30.62 34.64
CA ILE A 694 26.68 -29.15 34.75
C ILE A 694 26.62 -28.74 36.21
N LEU A 695 25.87 -29.50 37.03
CA LEU A 695 25.94 -29.43 38.49
C LEU A 695 26.72 -30.64 39.03
N PRO A 696 27.58 -30.46 40.05
CA PRO A 696 28.32 -31.57 40.66
C PRO A 696 27.39 -32.48 41.47
N TRP A 697 27.65 -33.78 41.47
CA TRP A 697 27.05 -34.69 42.45
C TRP A 697 27.72 -34.48 43.82
N PRO A 698 26.97 -34.36 44.94
CA PRO A 698 27.57 -34.27 46.26
C PRO A 698 28.45 -35.48 46.56
N LYS A 699 29.66 -35.24 47.09
CA LYS A 699 30.55 -36.31 47.53
C LYS A 699 29.91 -37.01 48.73
N VAL A 700 29.73 -38.33 48.65
CA VAL A 700 29.18 -39.14 49.75
C VAL A 700 30.22 -39.25 50.87
N SER A 701 30.13 -38.37 51.86
CA SER A 701 30.91 -38.45 53.10
C SER A 701 30.18 -39.30 54.14
N LYS A 702 30.84 -40.32 54.71
CA LYS A 702 30.48 -40.82 56.03
C LYS A 702 30.61 -39.67 57.06
N ALA A 703 29.75 -39.66 58.07
CA ALA A 703 29.59 -38.51 58.96
C ALA A 703 30.82 -38.25 59.85
N ALA A 704 31.20 -36.97 59.95
CA ALA A 704 32.06 -36.41 61.01
C ALA A 704 31.81 -34.90 61.16
N THR A 705 32.15 -34.34 62.33
CA THR A 705 32.00 -32.93 62.72
C THR A 705 33.06 -32.00 62.09
N PRO A 706 32.90 -30.66 62.15
CA PRO A 706 33.60 -29.73 61.24
C PRO A 706 34.90 -29.12 61.80
N THR A 707 35.85 -28.78 60.91
CA THR A 707 36.77 -27.62 61.09
C THR A 707 37.42 -27.17 59.77
N ILE A 708 37.40 -25.84 59.54
CA ILE A 708 38.47 -24.90 59.11
C ILE A 708 39.44 -25.26 57.93
N PRO A 709 39.86 -24.29 57.06
CA PRO A 709 40.35 -24.58 55.70
C PRO A 709 41.86 -24.29 55.45
N ALA A 710 42.40 -24.67 54.28
CA ALA A 710 42.98 -23.74 53.27
C ALA A 710 43.75 -24.41 52.09
N THR A 711 43.91 -23.62 50.99
CA THR A 711 45.06 -23.53 50.04
C THR A 711 45.51 -24.67 49.08
N THR A 712 45.38 -24.41 47.76
CA THR A 712 46.39 -24.57 46.64
C THR A 712 46.98 -25.96 46.27
N THR A 713 47.48 -26.31 45.06
CA THR A 713 47.61 -25.64 43.72
C THR A 713 48.00 -26.67 42.62
N THR A 714 47.51 -26.48 41.37
CA THR A 714 48.16 -26.89 40.06
C THR A 714 48.49 -28.38 39.79
N LYS A 715 48.72 -28.91 38.55
CA LYS A 715 48.65 -28.43 37.14
C LYS A 715 48.54 -29.64 36.15
N THR A 716 48.14 -29.37 34.89
CA THR A 716 48.45 -30.08 33.61
C THR A 716 48.24 -31.61 33.42
N GLU A 717 47.32 -31.97 32.50
CA GLU A 717 47.53 -32.64 31.17
C GLU A 717 48.87 -33.36 30.82
N PRO A 718 48.92 -34.32 29.82
CA PRO A 718 48.11 -34.37 28.57
C PRO A 718 47.74 -35.77 27.96
N GLY A 719 47.07 -35.82 26.79
CA GLY A 719 47.51 -36.76 25.70
C GLY A 719 46.53 -37.60 24.83
N LYS A 720 46.12 -37.07 23.66
CA LYS A 720 45.91 -37.72 22.32
C LYS A 720 44.76 -38.75 21.99
N LYS A 721 44.42 -38.74 20.66
CA LYS A 721 43.47 -39.56 19.83
C LYS A 721 44.23 -40.65 19.01
N PRO A 722 43.73 -41.36 17.95
CA PRO A 722 42.39 -41.55 17.31
C PRO A 722 42.06 -43.09 17.18
N PRO A 723 41.43 -43.71 16.13
CA PRO A 723 40.52 -43.32 15.00
C PRO A 723 39.12 -44.04 15.12
N THR A 724 38.31 -44.52 14.13
CA THR A 724 38.33 -44.72 12.65
C THR A 724 36.88 -44.78 12.04
N THR A 725 36.69 -45.35 10.83
CA THR A 725 35.47 -45.50 9.98
C THR A 725 35.50 -46.90 9.27
N PRO A 726 34.64 -47.36 8.28
CA PRO A 726 33.70 -46.64 7.37
C PRO A 726 32.32 -47.31 6.97
N GLU A 727 31.38 -46.47 6.44
CA GLU A 727 30.45 -46.63 5.25
C GLU A 727 29.55 -47.90 5.00
N LYS A 728 28.43 -47.94 4.24
CA LYS A 728 27.52 -47.04 3.41
C LYS A 728 26.20 -47.85 3.09
N PRO A 729 25.24 -47.49 2.19
CA PRO A 729 24.83 -46.22 1.53
C PRO A 729 23.34 -45.83 1.81
N GLN A 730 22.98 -44.54 2.01
CA GLN A 730 22.59 -43.49 1.03
C GLN A 730 21.21 -43.60 0.30
N LYS A 731 20.46 -42.49 0.36
CA LYS A 731 19.50 -41.98 -0.63
C LYS A 731 19.64 -40.45 -0.64
N GLU A 732 19.42 -39.77 -1.77
CA GLU A 732 19.99 -38.43 -2.00
C GLU A 732 19.15 -37.25 -1.46
N GLU A 733 19.84 -36.29 -0.84
CA GLU A 733 19.38 -34.91 -0.60
C GLU A 733 20.27 -33.93 -1.37
N PRO A 734 19.81 -32.69 -1.65
CA PRO A 734 20.66 -31.64 -2.22
C PRO A 734 21.83 -31.33 -1.27
N LYS A 735 23.05 -31.20 -1.82
CA LYS A 735 24.25 -30.90 -1.02
C LYS A 735 24.05 -29.63 -0.16
N PRO A 736 24.47 -29.63 1.12
CA PRO A 736 24.65 -28.39 1.86
C PRO A 736 25.77 -27.55 1.24
N LEU A 737 25.76 -26.25 1.52
CA LEU A 737 26.91 -25.36 1.26
C LEU A 737 28.14 -25.83 2.04
N ASP A 738 29.32 -25.48 1.51
CA ASP A 738 30.56 -25.60 2.29
C ASP A 738 30.52 -24.58 3.46
N PRO A 739 30.66 -25.02 4.72
CA PRO A 739 30.69 -24.10 5.86
C PRO A 739 31.85 -23.10 5.83
N GLU A 740 32.92 -23.36 5.07
CA GLU A 740 34.04 -22.45 4.93
C GLU A 740 33.68 -21.19 4.10
N ASP A 741 32.72 -21.29 3.17
CA ASP A 741 32.34 -20.18 2.27
C ASP A 741 31.72 -18.96 2.97
N TYR A 742 31.11 -19.15 4.14
CA TYR A 742 30.41 -18.11 4.93
C TYR A 742 30.81 -18.13 6.41
N LYS A 743 32.01 -18.63 6.70
CA LYS A 743 32.56 -18.82 8.04
C LYS A 743 32.68 -17.53 8.86
N ASP A 744 32.94 -16.42 8.17
CA ASP A 744 33.00 -15.06 8.74
C ASP A 744 31.67 -14.28 8.62
N GLY A 745 30.60 -14.94 8.16
CA GLY A 745 29.26 -14.36 7.90
C GLY A 745 28.84 -14.36 6.43
N LEU A 746 27.67 -13.79 6.13
CA LEU A 746 27.21 -13.54 4.74
C LEU A 746 28.07 -12.49 4.02
N VAL A 747 28.71 -11.60 4.77
CA VAL A 747 29.77 -10.69 4.34
C VAL A 747 30.85 -10.74 5.41
N ALA A 748 32.12 -10.95 5.03
CA ALA A 748 33.21 -11.00 6.00
C ALA A 748 33.31 -9.69 6.80
N VAL A 749 33.54 -9.77 8.11
CA VAL A 749 33.58 -8.60 9.02
C VAL A 749 34.56 -7.52 8.53
N LYS A 750 35.72 -7.92 8.01
CA LYS A 750 36.73 -7.01 7.42
C LYS A 750 36.23 -6.29 6.16
N THR A 751 35.37 -6.93 5.35
CA THR A 751 34.73 -6.29 4.19
C THR A 751 33.69 -5.27 4.64
N ILE A 752 32.92 -5.57 5.70
CA ILE A 752 32.00 -4.60 6.34
C ILE A 752 32.79 -3.38 6.86
N GLU A 753 33.89 -3.59 7.58
CA GLU A 753 34.74 -2.51 8.12
C GLU A 753 35.36 -1.64 7.02
N ASN A 754 35.91 -2.25 5.96
CA ASN A 754 36.43 -1.54 4.79
C ASN A 754 35.33 -0.72 4.08
N TYR A 755 34.12 -1.25 3.97
CA TYR A 755 32.98 -0.54 3.36
C TYR A 755 32.52 0.64 4.23
N ILE A 756 32.41 0.44 5.55
CA ILE A 756 32.07 1.49 6.53
C ILE A 756 33.09 2.63 6.45
N GLY A 757 34.39 2.30 6.47
CA GLY A 757 35.47 3.28 6.40
C GLY A 757 35.48 4.06 5.08
N SER A 758 35.46 3.36 3.94
CA SER A 758 35.50 3.99 2.60
C SER A 758 34.26 4.80 2.23
N LYS A 759 33.10 4.55 2.88
CA LYS A 759 31.87 5.33 2.71
C LYS A 759 31.58 6.31 3.85
N GLY A 760 32.40 6.34 4.90
CA GLY A 760 32.23 7.23 6.06
C GLY A 760 30.96 6.96 6.89
N ILE A 761 30.42 5.74 6.84
CA ILE A 761 29.14 5.37 7.47
C ILE A 761 29.30 5.29 9.00
N LYS A 762 28.28 5.71 9.76
CA LYS A 762 28.34 5.84 11.23
C LYS A 762 27.01 5.48 11.92
N GLY A 763 27.07 5.21 13.23
CA GLY A 763 25.89 5.01 14.08
C GLY A 763 25.01 3.83 13.65
N ASN A 764 23.69 4.02 13.67
CA ASN A 764 22.69 3.02 13.27
C ASN A 764 22.97 2.41 11.87
N GLN A 765 23.45 3.20 10.91
CA GLN A 765 23.77 2.72 9.56
C GLN A 765 25.01 1.81 9.53
N ALA A 766 25.98 2.02 10.44
CA ALA A 766 27.09 1.08 10.63
C ALA A 766 26.62 -0.22 11.31
N ARG A 767 25.73 -0.11 12.31
CA ARG A 767 25.08 -1.26 12.96
C ARG A 767 24.34 -2.15 11.94
N ALA A 768 23.56 -1.57 11.04
CA ALA A 768 22.83 -2.30 9.98
C ALA A 768 23.74 -3.16 9.10
N LEU A 769 24.96 -2.70 8.80
CA LEU A 769 25.92 -3.45 7.98
C LEU A 769 26.46 -4.69 8.72
N TYR A 770 26.73 -4.60 10.03
CA TYR A 770 27.08 -5.78 10.83
C TYR A 770 25.92 -6.77 10.97
N ARG A 771 24.67 -6.28 11.07
CA ARG A 771 23.45 -7.09 11.18
C ARG A 771 23.13 -7.95 9.95
N ILE A 772 23.78 -7.72 8.81
CA ILE A 772 23.75 -8.64 7.67
C ILE A 772 24.11 -10.07 8.13
N ASN A 773 25.07 -10.20 9.06
CA ASN A 773 25.54 -11.50 9.52
C ASN A 773 24.62 -12.18 10.56
N ASP A 774 23.65 -11.47 11.16
CA ASP A 774 22.57 -12.08 11.96
C ASP A 774 21.80 -13.13 11.12
N TYR A 775 21.75 -12.91 9.80
CA TYR A 775 21.01 -13.73 8.85
C TYR A 775 21.81 -14.91 8.27
N THR A 776 23.09 -15.08 8.65
CA THR A 776 23.97 -16.17 8.14
C THR A 776 23.37 -17.55 8.34
N ASN A 777 22.73 -17.79 9.50
CA ASN A 777 22.13 -19.09 9.83
C ASN A 777 20.66 -19.22 9.40
N ASN A 778 20.15 -18.32 8.55
CA ASN A 778 18.78 -18.39 8.06
C ASN A 778 18.64 -19.48 6.98
N SER A 779 17.77 -20.46 7.23
CA SER A 779 17.60 -21.64 6.35
C SER A 779 17.10 -21.31 4.93
N ILE A 780 16.35 -20.21 4.75
CA ILE A 780 15.89 -19.77 3.42
C ILE A 780 17.06 -19.19 2.62
N ILE A 781 17.91 -18.39 3.28
CA ILE A 781 19.10 -17.79 2.67
C ILE A 781 20.13 -18.88 2.32
N GLN A 782 20.42 -19.79 3.25
CA GLN A 782 21.32 -20.92 3.02
C GLN A 782 20.85 -21.80 1.84
N LYS A 783 19.54 -22.12 1.75
CA LYS A 783 18.97 -22.87 0.62
C LYS A 783 19.05 -22.11 -0.72
N LYS A 784 18.98 -20.77 -0.70
CA LYS A 784 19.11 -19.97 -1.92
C LYS A 784 20.57 -19.89 -2.38
N LEU A 785 21.50 -19.66 -1.47
CA LEU A 785 22.92 -19.57 -1.78
C LEU A 785 23.51 -20.93 -2.18
N SER A 786 22.98 -22.05 -1.66
CA SER A 786 23.38 -23.41 -2.10
C SER A 786 22.93 -23.75 -3.52
N SER A 787 21.86 -23.12 -4.02
CA SER A 787 21.37 -23.29 -5.39
C SER A 787 21.85 -22.20 -6.36
N ASN A 788 22.19 -21.01 -5.86
CA ASN A 788 22.87 -19.95 -6.60
C ASN A 788 23.63 -19.01 -5.64
N ARG A 789 24.96 -19.18 -5.54
CA ARG A 789 25.87 -18.33 -4.75
C ARG A 789 25.77 -16.83 -5.09
N LYS A 790 25.47 -16.52 -6.35
CA LYS A 790 25.34 -15.15 -6.88
C LYS A 790 23.89 -14.63 -6.84
N ALA A 791 22.97 -15.29 -6.13
CA ALA A 791 21.63 -14.78 -5.91
C ALA A 791 21.67 -13.50 -5.05
N PRO A 792 21.11 -12.37 -5.52
CA PRO A 792 21.17 -11.12 -4.76
C PRO A 792 20.32 -11.18 -3.49
N LEU A 793 20.93 -10.76 -2.38
CA LEU A 793 20.30 -10.58 -1.08
C LEU A 793 20.07 -9.08 -0.86
N VAL A 794 18.82 -8.68 -0.70
CA VAL A 794 18.42 -7.29 -0.55
C VAL A 794 17.82 -7.08 0.84
N PHE A 795 18.58 -6.47 1.73
CA PHE A 795 18.17 -6.21 3.11
C PHE A 795 17.51 -4.84 3.22
N PHE A 796 16.49 -4.74 4.07
CA PHE A 796 15.88 -3.50 4.54
C PHE A 796 15.82 -3.53 6.06
N PHE A 797 16.62 -2.67 6.70
CA PHE A 797 16.68 -2.52 8.15
C PHE A 797 15.92 -1.24 8.58
N GLU A 798 14.67 -1.40 9.01
CA GLU A 798 13.78 -0.31 9.48
C GLU A 798 14.18 0.13 10.91
N GLY A 799 14.40 1.44 11.10
CA GLY A 799 15.05 2.04 12.26
C GLY A 799 16.53 2.43 12.01
N ASP A 800 17.12 1.99 10.89
CA ASP A 800 18.51 2.30 10.51
C ASP A 800 18.62 3.28 9.30
N GLY A 801 17.50 3.76 8.74
CA GLY A 801 17.45 4.62 7.54
C GLY A 801 17.70 6.13 7.76
N SER A 802 16.90 6.96 7.07
CA SER A 802 16.99 8.43 7.06
C SER A 802 15.60 9.07 7.07
N TYR A 803 15.16 9.46 8.26
CA TYR A 803 13.94 10.23 8.52
C TYR A 803 13.99 11.70 7.99
N SER A 804 14.82 11.98 6.98
CA SER A 804 14.98 13.31 6.37
C SER A 804 13.80 13.76 5.50
N HIS A 805 13.04 12.81 4.97
CA HIS A 805 11.93 13.08 4.03
C HIS A 805 10.58 12.95 4.76
N LYS A 806 10.16 14.01 5.45
CA LYS A 806 8.87 14.08 6.15
C LYS A 806 7.70 14.17 5.17
N GLN A 807 6.65 13.41 5.43
CA GLN A 807 5.38 13.44 4.67
C GLN A 807 4.21 13.49 5.66
N LEU A 808 3.00 13.75 5.18
CA LEU A 808 1.81 13.98 6.03
C LEU A 808 1.58 12.86 7.06
N ASP A 809 1.69 11.62 6.60
CA ASP A 809 1.45 10.40 7.37
C ASP A 809 2.74 9.78 7.95
N HIS A 810 3.90 10.34 7.57
CA HIS A 810 5.22 10.04 8.14
C HIS A 810 5.86 11.34 8.71
N PRO A 811 5.32 11.87 9.83
CA PRO A 811 5.73 13.16 10.38
C PRO A 811 7.15 13.15 10.96
N GLU A 812 7.70 11.98 11.30
CA GLU A 812 9.10 11.81 11.69
C GLU A 812 9.99 11.76 10.43
N GLY A 813 9.64 10.89 9.48
CA GLY A 813 10.18 10.80 8.12
C GLY A 813 9.80 9.47 7.46
N ARG A 814 9.61 9.43 6.13
CA ARG A 814 9.12 8.21 5.44
C ARG A 814 10.16 7.12 5.25
N TYR A 815 11.41 7.51 5.00
CA TYR A 815 12.48 6.56 4.65
C TYR A 815 13.23 6.04 5.88
N GLY A 816 12.50 5.40 6.80
CA GLY A 816 13.07 4.85 8.04
C GLY A 816 13.95 3.60 7.86
N ALA A 817 14.05 3.03 6.65
CA ALA A 817 14.85 1.84 6.38
C ALA A 817 16.18 2.11 5.65
N MET A 818 17.23 1.40 6.07
CA MET A 818 18.45 1.26 5.30
C MET A 818 18.33 0.07 4.34
N ALA A 819 18.41 0.34 3.04
CA ALA A 819 18.47 -0.67 1.98
C ALA A 819 19.93 -1.07 1.68
N ILE A 820 20.21 -2.37 1.62
CA ILE A 820 21.55 -2.92 1.36
C ILE A 820 21.45 -4.06 0.34
N VAL A 821 22.33 -4.09 -0.65
CA VAL A 821 22.42 -5.21 -1.62
C VAL A 821 23.74 -5.93 -1.44
N VAL A 822 23.67 -7.25 -1.21
CA VAL A 822 24.82 -8.15 -1.11
C VAL A 822 24.73 -9.18 -2.25
N ILE A 823 25.85 -9.39 -2.95
CA ILE A 823 25.99 -10.42 -3.99
C ILE A 823 27.38 -11.04 -3.84
N ASP A 824 27.44 -12.37 -3.70
CA ASP A 824 28.68 -13.17 -3.65
C ASP A 824 29.69 -12.66 -2.60
N GLY A 825 29.21 -12.52 -1.36
CA GLY A 825 29.99 -12.04 -0.21
C GLY A 825 30.24 -10.52 -0.16
N GLU A 826 29.85 -9.77 -1.19
CA GLU A 826 30.25 -8.36 -1.37
C GLU A 826 29.07 -7.38 -1.31
N ILE A 827 29.27 -6.24 -0.64
CA ILE A 827 28.26 -5.17 -0.50
C ILE A 827 28.27 -4.31 -1.77
N LYS A 828 27.30 -4.52 -2.66
CA LYS A 828 27.23 -3.80 -3.95
C LYS A 828 26.58 -2.42 -3.83
N TYR A 829 25.65 -2.24 -2.88
CA TYR A 829 24.88 -1.01 -2.72
C TYR A 829 24.43 -0.80 -1.29
N THR A 830 24.40 0.47 -0.87
CA THR A 830 23.75 0.92 0.37
C THR A 830 22.96 2.20 0.11
N SER A 831 21.79 2.31 0.70
CA SER A 831 20.95 3.51 0.71
C SER A 831 20.32 3.68 2.09
N LYS A 832 20.26 4.92 2.56
CA LYS A 832 19.51 5.31 3.76
C LYS A 832 18.08 5.79 3.44
N ASN A 833 17.69 5.79 2.16
CA ASN A 833 16.48 6.41 1.65
C ASN A 833 15.48 5.35 1.14
N ALA A 834 15.15 4.37 2.01
CA ALA A 834 14.17 3.32 1.73
C ALA A 834 13.10 3.20 2.83
N SER A 835 11.97 2.55 2.56
CA SER A 835 10.90 2.31 3.53
C SER A 835 10.30 0.92 3.39
N THR A 836 10.08 0.23 4.51
CA THR A 836 9.32 -1.04 4.57
C THR A 836 7.86 -0.86 5.00
N LEU A 837 7.42 0.38 5.20
CA LEU A 837 6.07 0.72 5.62
C LEU A 837 5.26 1.30 4.44
N PRO A 838 3.95 0.99 4.35
CA PRO A 838 3.06 1.73 3.46
C PRO A 838 2.80 3.13 4.01
N ASP A 839 2.30 3.99 3.13
CA ASP A 839 2.13 5.41 3.43
C ASP A 839 1.07 5.64 4.53
N TYR A 840 0.08 4.74 4.61
CA TYR A 840 -0.99 4.77 5.61
C TYR A 840 -1.04 3.47 6.42
N GLU A 841 -0.07 3.19 7.30
CA GLU A 841 0.00 1.95 8.11
C GLU A 841 -1.30 1.62 8.88
N SER A 842 -2.07 2.64 9.26
CA SER A 842 -3.38 2.47 9.93
C SER A 842 -4.51 1.99 9.01
N LYS A 843 -4.31 1.99 7.69
CA LYS A 843 -5.30 1.65 6.65
C LYS A 843 -4.83 0.56 5.70
N ASP A 844 -3.54 0.52 5.36
CA ASP A 844 -2.95 -0.38 4.38
C ASP A 844 -2.38 -1.67 4.99
N LYS A 845 -2.14 -2.66 4.12
CA LYS A 845 -1.52 -3.94 4.50
C LYS A 845 0.01 -3.74 4.57
N THR A 846 0.57 -3.77 5.77
CA THR A 846 2.03 -3.70 5.97
C THR A 846 2.62 -5.11 5.95
N VAL A 847 3.52 -5.42 5.01
CA VAL A 847 4.20 -6.74 4.92
C VAL A 847 4.83 -7.12 6.27
N LYS A 848 4.89 -8.41 6.62
CA LYS A 848 5.66 -8.83 7.81
C LYS A 848 7.17 -8.76 7.58
N ASP A 849 7.91 -8.75 8.68
CA ASP A 849 9.35 -9.01 8.71
C ASP A 849 9.62 -10.49 8.45
N GLY A 850 10.76 -10.78 7.81
CA GLY A 850 11.08 -12.12 7.31
C GLY A 850 11.97 -12.11 6.07
N VAL A 851 12.08 -13.28 5.43
CA VAL A 851 12.85 -13.48 4.19
C VAL A 851 11.89 -13.96 3.10
N TYR A 852 11.84 -13.25 1.98
CA TYR A 852 10.93 -13.52 0.88
C TYR A 852 11.68 -13.61 -0.45
N GLU A 853 11.33 -14.58 -1.30
CA GLU A 853 11.84 -14.59 -2.68
C GLU A 853 11.28 -13.41 -3.49
N PHE A 854 12.09 -12.89 -4.41
CA PHE A 854 11.63 -11.95 -5.44
C PHE A 854 12.04 -12.40 -6.84
N LEU A 855 11.34 -11.88 -7.85
CA LEU A 855 11.77 -11.90 -9.24
C LEU A 855 11.89 -10.48 -9.79
N GLY A 856 12.84 -10.25 -10.70
CA GLY A 856 12.79 -9.07 -11.58
C GLY A 856 11.52 -9.08 -12.43
N GLY A 857 10.93 -7.90 -12.65
CA GLY A 857 9.71 -7.77 -13.46
C GLY A 857 9.26 -6.31 -13.56
N ARG A 858 8.10 -6.04 -14.18
CA ARG A 858 7.52 -4.69 -14.24
C ARG A 858 6.44 -4.48 -13.18
N HIS A 859 6.57 -3.42 -12.37
CA HIS A 859 5.51 -2.98 -11.45
C HIS A 859 4.32 -2.46 -12.26
N ARG A 860 3.12 -3.05 -12.04
CA ARG A 860 1.89 -2.75 -12.80
C ARG A 860 2.09 -2.75 -14.33
N HIS A 861 3.01 -3.58 -14.84
CA HIS A 861 3.45 -3.60 -16.25
C HIS A 861 4.14 -2.32 -16.78
N THR A 862 4.35 -1.30 -15.95
CA THR A 862 4.86 0.02 -16.36
C THR A 862 6.39 0.15 -16.36
N TYR A 863 7.08 -0.15 -15.25
CA TYR A 863 8.54 0.03 -15.13
C TYR A 863 9.21 -1.07 -14.28
N PRO A 864 10.53 -1.34 -14.45
CA PRO A 864 11.28 -2.35 -13.71
C PRO A 864 11.19 -2.24 -12.17
N ALA A 865 11.03 -3.38 -11.50
CA ALA A 865 10.87 -3.53 -10.06
C ALA A 865 11.15 -4.97 -9.58
N LEU A 866 11.21 -5.19 -8.25
CA LEU A 866 11.31 -6.54 -7.67
C LEU A 866 9.92 -7.01 -7.20
N ARG A 867 9.40 -8.09 -7.80
CA ARG A 867 8.09 -8.68 -7.47
C ARG A 867 8.25 -9.69 -6.33
N ILE A 868 7.83 -9.34 -5.12
CA ILE A 868 7.91 -10.23 -3.94
C ILE A 868 6.95 -11.41 -4.13
N ARG A 869 7.44 -12.64 -3.98
CA ARG A 869 6.73 -13.91 -4.29
C ARG A 869 6.05 -13.91 -5.67
N ASN A 870 6.63 -13.25 -6.68
CA ASN A 870 6.03 -13.02 -7.99
C ASN A 870 4.70 -12.21 -7.96
N GLY A 871 4.45 -11.43 -6.91
CA GLY A 871 3.16 -10.79 -6.64
C GLY A 871 2.14 -11.72 -5.95
N GLY A 872 2.54 -12.94 -5.58
CA GLY A 872 1.74 -13.85 -4.78
C GLY A 872 1.60 -13.43 -3.32
N ILE A 873 0.80 -14.19 -2.57
CA ILE A 873 0.36 -13.87 -1.20
C ILE A 873 1.56 -13.83 -0.22
N VAL A 874 1.82 -12.69 0.42
CA VAL A 874 2.75 -12.53 1.54
C VAL A 874 2.02 -12.31 2.87
N PRO A 875 2.57 -12.76 4.01
CA PRO A 875 2.07 -12.39 5.33
C PRO A 875 2.17 -10.87 5.56
N ALA A 876 1.16 -10.28 6.18
CA ALA A 876 1.06 -8.87 6.45
C ALA A 876 0.33 -8.59 7.78
N THR A 877 0.26 -7.32 8.17
CA THR A 877 -0.53 -6.79 9.27
C THR A 877 -1.31 -5.57 8.82
N LYS A 878 -2.54 -5.36 9.30
CA LYS A 878 -3.38 -4.21 8.93
C LYS A 878 -3.96 -3.49 10.16
N GLY A 879 -4.02 -2.17 10.09
CA GLY A 879 -4.71 -1.32 11.06
C GLY A 879 -3.90 -1.04 12.33
N SER A 880 -4.42 -0.12 13.17
CA SER A 880 -3.75 0.34 14.40
C SER A 880 -3.47 -0.76 15.43
N GLN A 881 -4.21 -1.87 15.39
CA GLN A 881 -3.97 -3.06 16.22
C GLN A 881 -3.02 -4.09 15.57
N LYS A 882 -2.44 -3.78 14.40
CA LYS A 882 -1.54 -4.65 13.62
C LYS A 882 -2.08 -6.08 13.43
N LYS A 883 -3.37 -6.21 13.14
CA LYS A 883 -4.03 -7.52 12.99
C LYS A 883 -3.43 -8.30 11.83
N ASP A 884 -3.11 -9.56 12.06
CA ASP A 884 -2.59 -10.48 11.05
C ASP A 884 -3.51 -10.59 9.83
N CYS A 885 -2.91 -10.48 8.64
CA CYS A 885 -3.59 -10.62 7.37
C CYS A 885 -2.59 -11.07 6.29
N THR A 886 -3.00 -11.03 5.03
CA THR A 886 -2.11 -11.27 3.89
C THR A 886 -2.26 -10.19 2.83
N ALA A 887 -1.14 -9.87 2.18
CA ALA A 887 -1.05 -8.93 1.07
C ALA A 887 -0.60 -9.63 -0.21
N ASP A 888 -0.90 -9.00 -1.34
CA ASP A 888 -0.82 -9.54 -2.68
C ASP A 888 -0.36 -8.43 -3.63
N GLY A 889 0.28 -8.77 -4.74
CA GLY A 889 0.85 -7.80 -5.67
C GLY A 889 2.01 -6.95 -5.11
N ILE A 890 2.65 -7.38 -4.00
CA ILE A 890 3.71 -6.63 -3.32
C ILE A 890 5.01 -6.56 -4.14
N ASN A 891 5.61 -5.37 -4.20
CA ASN A 891 6.88 -5.13 -4.88
C ASN A 891 7.84 -4.29 -4.01
N ILE A 892 9.12 -4.29 -4.38
CA ILE A 892 10.05 -3.20 -4.08
C ILE A 892 10.08 -2.29 -5.32
N HIS A 893 9.69 -1.03 -5.17
CA HIS A 893 9.62 -0.09 -6.30
C HIS A 893 10.03 1.35 -5.95
N LYS A 894 9.89 2.27 -6.92
CA LYS A 894 10.29 3.68 -6.79
C LYS A 894 9.34 4.42 -5.85
N GLY A 895 9.87 5.03 -4.78
CA GLY A 895 9.15 5.94 -3.89
C GLY A 895 9.44 7.41 -4.20
N ASN A 896 8.43 8.27 -4.05
CA ASN A 896 8.53 9.70 -4.36
C ASN A 896 8.52 10.58 -3.09
N ASN A 897 9.06 11.82 -3.22
CA ASN A 897 9.13 12.78 -2.11
C ASN A 897 7.77 13.36 -1.67
N ASN A 898 6.81 13.44 -2.59
CA ASN A 898 5.45 13.91 -2.33
C ASN A 898 4.47 12.88 -2.87
N ASP A 899 3.67 12.30 -1.99
CA ASP A 899 2.47 11.56 -2.38
C ASP A 899 1.24 12.38 -2.02
N THR A 900 0.24 12.37 -2.90
CA THR A 900 -1.04 13.03 -2.66
C THR A 900 -2.08 12.00 -2.26
N VAL A 901 -3.11 12.43 -1.52
CA VAL A 901 -4.32 11.62 -1.31
C VAL A 901 -4.83 11.15 -2.68
N GLY A 902 -5.06 9.84 -2.84
CA GLY A 902 -5.44 9.22 -4.13
C GLY A 902 -4.29 8.85 -5.08
N ARG A 903 -3.03 9.26 -4.83
CA ARG A 903 -1.83 8.83 -5.58
C ARG A 903 -0.65 8.51 -4.64
N ALA A 904 -0.93 7.64 -3.66
CA ALA A 904 0.06 7.01 -2.79
C ALA A 904 1.09 6.20 -3.60
N THR A 905 2.39 6.32 -3.29
CA THR A 905 3.45 5.46 -3.85
C THR A 905 3.81 4.29 -2.95
N SER A 906 3.01 3.96 -1.94
CA SER A 906 2.90 2.62 -1.37
C SER A 906 1.57 2.32 -0.66
N THR A 907 0.66 1.64 -1.36
CA THR A 907 -0.40 0.83 -0.73
C THR A 907 0.11 -0.59 -0.45
N GLY A 908 1.08 -0.71 0.47
CA GLY A 908 1.61 -2.00 0.98
C GLY A 908 2.94 -2.47 0.40
N CYS A 909 3.53 -1.75 -0.55
CA CYS A 909 4.83 -2.06 -1.14
C CYS A 909 6.03 -1.52 -0.33
N ILE A 910 7.22 -2.03 -0.65
CA ILE A 910 8.50 -1.50 -0.14
C ILE A 910 8.99 -0.46 -1.14
N THR A 911 9.60 0.64 -0.68
CA THR A 911 10.11 1.69 -1.58
C THR A 911 11.59 2.01 -1.37
N VAL A 912 12.24 2.40 -2.46
CA VAL A 912 13.55 3.08 -2.46
C VAL A 912 13.39 4.40 -3.21
N HIS A 913 13.99 5.46 -2.70
CA HIS A 913 13.82 6.83 -3.19
C HIS A 913 14.19 7.02 -4.67
N LYS A 914 13.39 7.85 -5.35
CA LYS A 914 13.44 8.07 -6.81
C LYS A 914 14.82 8.37 -7.40
N ASP A 915 15.68 9.10 -6.70
CA ASP A 915 16.97 9.57 -7.23
C ASP A 915 18.12 8.55 -7.01
N GLU A 916 17.81 7.47 -6.29
CA GLU A 916 18.72 6.34 -6.03
C GLU A 916 18.20 5.04 -6.67
N TYR A 917 16.89 4.93 -6.95
CA TYR A 917 16.20 3.73 -7.42
C TYR A 917 16.82 3.06 -8.68
N VAL A 918 17.32 3.85 -9.64
CA VAL A 918 18.02 3.31 -10.82
C VAL A 918 19.30 2.58 -10.41
N ARG A 919 20.14 3.25 -9.60
CA ARG A 919 21.39 2.66 -9.08
C ARG A 919 21.11 1.43 -8.21
N PHE A 920 20.03 1.43 -7.43
CA PHE A 920 19.55 0.25 -6.70
C PHE A 920 19.27 -0.93 -7.64
N LEU A 921 18.45 -0.75 -8.69
CA LEU A 921 18.10 -1.83 -9.60
C LEU A 921 19.30 -2.36 -10.41
N ILE A 922 20.22 -1.48 -10.83
CA ILE A 922 21.48 -1.86 -11.47
C ILE A 922 22.32 -2.71 -10.50
N SER A 923 22.43 -2.31 -9.23
CA SER A 923 23.18 -3.07 -8.22
C SER A 923 22.56 -4.42 -7.85
N VAL A 924 21.26 -4.63 -8.12
CA VAL A 924 20.58 -5.94 -8.03
C VAL A 924 20.67 -6.72 -9.37
N GLY A 925 21.08 -6.07 -10.46
CA GLY A 925 21.22 -6.63 -11.82
C GLY A 925 19.92 -6.65 -12.65
N VAL A 926 18.86 -5.97 -12.20
CA VAL A 926 17.53 -6.04 -12.85
C VAL A 926 17.49 -5.27 -14.17
N ILE A 927 18.29 -4.22 -14.27
CA ILE A 927 18.48 -3.37 -15.44
C ILE A 927 19.97 -3.09 -15.60
N GLU A 928 20.38 -2.66 -16.79
CA GLU A 928 21.78 -2.32 -17.07
C GLU A 928 22.07 -0.84 -16.77
N ASP A 929 21.18 0.06 -17.22
CA ASP A 929 21.36 1.51 -17.09
C ASP A 929 20.05 2.29 -16.75
N SER A 930 18.90 1.94 -17.33
CA SER A 930 17.68 2.78 -17.27
C SER A 930 16.37 2.04 -16.89
N LEU A 931 15.34 2.81 -16.56
CA LEU A 931 13.98 2.28 -16.32
C LEU A 931 13.21 1.95 -17.61
N GLY A 932 13.74 2.27 -18.79
CA GLY A 932 13.15 1.85 -20.06
C GLY A 932 13.43 0.38 -20.40
N ASN A 933 14.52 -0.17 -19.88
CA ASN A 933 15.01 -1.51 -20.20
C ASN A 933 13.98 -2.59 -19.81
N HIS A 934 14.03 -3.72 -20.50
CA HIS A 934 13.30 -4.91 -20.06
C HIS A 934 13.99 -5.50 -18.82
N PRO A 935 13.24 -5.82 -17.75
CA PRO A 935 13.84 -6.31 -16.51
C PRO A 935 14.33 -7.76 -16.67
N ASN A 936 15.57 -8.01 -16.24
CA ASN A 936 16.18 -9.35 -16.22
C ASN A 936 15.43 -10.29 -15.25
N ASP A 937 15.32 -11.59 -15.58
CA ASP A 937 14.69 -12.63 -14.75
C ASP A 937 15.60 -13.09 -13.59
N ILE A 938 16.05 -12.12 -12.78
CA ILE A 938 16.86 -12.34 -11.58
C ILE A 938 15.97 -12.77 -10.42
N LYS A 939 16.40 -13.83 -9.72
CA LYS A 939 15.67 -14.48 -8.63
C LYS A 939 16.47 -14.40 -7.32
N GLY A 940 16.21 -13.37 -6.52
CA GLY A 940 16.92 -13.10 -5.26
C GLY A 940 16.04 -13.26 -4.00
N LEU A 941 16.53 -12.76 -2.87
CA LEU A 941 15.81 -12.68 -1.60
C LEU A 941 15.72 -11.24 -1.09
N ALA A 942 14.53 -10.84 -0.66
CA ALA A 942 14.29 -9.63 0.11
C ALA A 942 14.22 -10.00 1.60
N ILE A 943 15.06 -9.37 2.42
CA ILE A 943 15.12 -9.54 3.87
C ILE A 943 14.54 -8.27 4.49
N LEU A 944 13.38 -8.38 5.15
CA LEU A 944 12.75 -7.29 5.88
C LEU A 944 13.01 -7.48 7.37
N ASP A 945 13.82 -6.61 7.96
CA ASP A 945 14.07 -6.56 9.40
C ASP A 945 13.58 -5.22 9.96
N ARG A 946 12.74 -5.27 11.00
CA ARG A 946 12.07 -4.10 11.56
C ARG A 946 12.11 -4.07 13.09
N LYS A 947 13.06 -4.80 13.68
CA LYS A 947 13.24 -4.96 15.14
C LYS A 947 13.57 -3.63 15.84
N ASP A 948 14.21 -2.68 15.15
CA ASP A 948 14.66 -1.40 15.71
C ASP A 948 13.72 -0.22 15.41
N ARG A 949 12.55 -0.48 14.80
CA ARG A 949 11.59 0.55 14.39
C ARG A 949 11.08 1.44 15.55
N THR A 950 11.23 1.05 16.81
CA THR A 950 10.74 1.76 17.99
C THR A 950 11.87 2.29 18.88
N LYS A 951 12.96 2.77 18.29
CA LYS A 951 14.13 3.35 18.99
C LYS A 951 14.42 4.78 18.54
#